data_AF-A0A3P9IIB3-F1
#
_entry.id   AF-A0A3P9IIB3-F1
#
_cell.length_a   1.000
_cell.length_b   1.000
_cell.length_c   1.000
_cell.angle_alpha   90.00
_cell.angle_beta   90.00
_cell.angle_gamma   90.00
#
_symmetry.space_group_name_H-M   'P 1'
#
loop_
_entity.id
_entity.type
_entity.pdbx_description
1 polymer ?
#
loop_
_entity_poly.entity_id
_entity_poly.type
_entity_poly.pdbx_seq_one_letter_code
_entity_poly.pdbx_strand_id
1 'polypeptide(L)'
;LLKDCADKLCGIFLHIFNMSISLERVPILWKTSCVVPVPKTAHSSEPNHCRPLVLTSHLMKTMERIILDHLCHLYPSIWTKEQYEQFKEKNEWIFAKNGMLGCQKCHTVKDLSVASSRGVNIAPNWVAGKICPSGHTRDVQLSSLRKKIHEHKNSAAHKEVVKILETAKKDTLVNMNTKSQDFAFETTARVFRTAYYVAKYNKPFTDFESLIDLQETNSINMGRVLHSKTACVDIVDHVASQMKKEIMTKIIQNRSKITVLADESTNVGNKSTLIVFVKASVDGAMEPIAFPLDLVDLDSLCAAHIKEKLINCLLKNGFTMQLLQELLIGFCSDGASVMLGVKSGVGKLLKDNFPSIVLWHCLNHRLELAVDQALDKTGGTKDFQAFLDSLYSLYSQSPKNMRELSECAHNLHITLKRIGRVFSIRWVASSWRAVNAVWQSYSALAQHFQKASEDNSRERAKFSGLLSKLCTVHFLKSLALMVDNRKTTIPKAHELMTNYLKRIESLKTYPGKHTVEAEQAEQKMEFNGHQLKVGRSPTIDSALFITAYNSLINQMAVLHPENWDQDNPRFGEEEVRTLCERLNINEQEAHLGYVEFKASGGRSIPPPLKKLLLAVDTLSASNADCERGFSTMNHIMTDLRGTMTTKNFSNLLFISSFGPPCMKWDPMPYVKTWLGKGRRPAHTTSGMARRSPKTDEEYYQPLWDIMT
;
A
#
# COMPACT_ATOMS: atom_id res chain seq x y z
N LEU A 1 18.33 25.93 -44.16
CA LEU A 1 19.27 26.79 -44.90
C LEU A 1 18.97 28.29 -44.73
N LEU A 2 18.16 28.96 -45.56
CA LEU A 2 17.99 30.43 -45.47
C LEU A 2 17.49 30.94 -44.10
N LYS A 3 16.61 30.18 -43.43
CA LYS A 3 16.10 30.51 -42.10
C LYS A 3 17.20 30.50 -41.01
N ASP A 4 18.22 29.67 -41.19
CA ASP A 4 19.34 29.47 -40.25
C ASP A 4 20.51 30.44 -40.55
N CYS A 5 20.41 31.22 -41.62
CA CYS A 5 21.33 32.30 -41.96
C CYS A 5 20.76 33.70 -41.67
N ALA A 6 19.55 33.79 -41.09
CA ALA A 6 18.83 35.06 -40.90
C ALA A 6 19.66 36.09 -40.12
N ASP A 7 20.28 35.69 -39.00
CA ASP A 7 21.07 36.59 -38.16
C ASP A 7 22.32 37.12 -38.88
N LYS A 8 22.99 36.26 -39.67
CA LYS A 8 24.16 36.62 -40.48
C LYS A 8 23.80 37.57 -41.62
N LEU A 9 22.62 37.40 -42.22
CA LEU A 9 22.12 38.25 -43.30
C LEU A 9 21.55 39.58 -42.80
N CYS A 10 21.06 39.64 -41.55
CA CYS A 10 20.45 40.83 -40.96
C CYS A 10 21.39 42.04 -40.97
N GLY A 11 22.64 41.87 -40.51
CA GLY A 11 23.64 42.94 -40.52
C GLY A 11 23.99 43.44 -41.92
N ILE A 12 24.03 42.53 -42.91
CA ILE A 12 24.31 42.86 -44.32
C ILE A 12 23.15 43.69 -44.90
N PHE A 13 21.90 43.27 -44.70
CA PHE A 13 20.74 44.02 -45.19
C PHE A 13 20.56 45.36 -44.48
N LEU A 14 20.84 45.45 -43.17
CA LEU A 14 20.83 46.72 -42.44
C LEU A 14 21.85 47.71 -43.03
N HIS A 15 23.07 47.27 -43.31
CA HIS A 15 24.09 48.10 -43.95
C HIS A 15 23.63 48.58 -45.34
N ILE A 16 23.10 47.68 -46.18
CA ILE A 16 22.62 48.03 -47.53
C ILE A 16 21.41 48.96 -47.47
N PHE A 17 20.45 48.78 -46.55
CA PHE A 17 19.31 49.69 -46.38
C PHE A 17 19.78 51.09 -45.95
N ASN A 18 20.64 51.19 -44.95
CA ASN A 18 21.16 52.49 -44.48
C ASN A 18 21.94 53.21 -45.58
N MET A 19 22.79 52.49 -46.31
CA MET A 19 23.53 53.01 -47.47
C MET A 19 22.60 53.41 -48.62
N SER A 20 21.51 52.68 -48.85
CA SER A 20 20.50 53.04 -49.87
C SER A 20 19.72 54.30 -49.51
N ILE A 21 19.50 54.56 -48.21
CA ILE A 21 18.89 55.80 -47.69
C ILE A 21 19.89 56.95 -47.83
N SER A 22 21.13 56.79 -47.37
CA SER A 22 22.14 57.87 -47.38
C SER A 22 22.61 58.26 -48.79
N LEU A 23 22.48 57.37 -49.77
CA LEU A 23 22.80 57.63 -51.18
C LEU A 23 21.55 57.91 -52.04
N GLU A 24 20.36 57.98 -51.43
CA GLU A 24 19.05 58.19 -52.08
C GLU A 24 18.77 57.23 -53.25
N ARG A 25 19.36 56.03 -53.22
CA ARG A 25 19.36 55.07 -54.33
C ARG A 25 19.29 53.63 -53.82
N VAL A 26 18.23 52.91 -54.19
CA VAL A 26 18.14 51.45 -53.98
C VAL A 26 18.82 50.66 -55.11
N PRO A 27 19.42 49.49 -54.83
CA PRO A 27 20.05 48.63 -55.84
C PRO A 27 19.12 48.31 -57.02
N ILE A 28 19.66 48.37 -58.24
CA ILE A 28 18.90 48.11 -59.49
C ILE A 28 18.25 46.72 -59.46
N LEU A 29 18.94 45.72 -58.93
CA LEU A 29 18.43 44.35 -58.76
C LEU A 29 17.15 44.25 -57.90
N TRP A 30 16.88 45.24 -57.04
CA TRP A 30 15.66 45.27 -56.21
C TRP A 30 14.47 45.92 -56.93
N LYS A 31 14.73 46.64 -58.02
CA LYS A 31 13.72 47.22 -58.93
C LYS A 31 13.26 46.21 -60.00
N THR A 32 14.03 45.14 -60.22
CA THR A 32 13.68 44.03 -61.12
C THR A 32 13.04 42.88 -60.35
N SER A 33 12.15 42.12 -60.99
CA SER A 33 11.54 40.92 -60.41
C SER A 33 11.27 39.88 -61.49
N CYS A 34 11.71 38.64 -61.27
CA CYS A 34 11.46 37.53 -62.19
C CYS A 34 10.05 36.98 -61.96
N VAL A 35 9.14 37.22 -62.89
CA VAL A 35 7.74 36.79 -62.79
C VAL A 35 7.59 35.44 -63.49
N VAL A 36 7.55 34.36 -62.70
CA VAL A 36 7.17 33.03 -63.17
C VAL A 36 5.71 32.78 -62.78
N PRO A 37 4.75 32.86 -63.73
CA PRO A 37 3.34 32.62 -63.42
C PRO A 37 3.12 31.16 -63.02
N VAL A 38 2.47 30.95 -61.86
CA VAL A 38 2.13 29.62 -61.35
C VAL A 38 0.62 29.38 -61.56
N PRO A 39 0.22 28.47 -62.47
CA PRO A 39 -1.19 28.12 -62.68
C PRO A 39 -1.81 27.48 -61.43
N LYS A 40 -3.09 27.74 -61.20
CA LYS A 40 -3.90 27.03 -60.19
C LYS A 40 -4.54 25.75 -60.75
N THR A 41 -4.62 25.62 -62.07
CA THR A 41 -5.34 24.56 -62.80
C THR A 41 -4.54 24.11 -64.05
N ALA A 42 -4.83 22.92 -64.58
CA ALA A 42 -4.07 22.30 -65.67
C ALA A 42 -4.16 23.01 -67.03
N HIS A 43 -5.22 23.80 -67.26
CA HIS A 43 -5.36 24.67 -68.42
C HIS A 43 -5.66 26.08 -67.93
N SER A 44 -4.88 27.06 -68.39
CA SER A 44 -4.99 28.47 -67.98
C SER A 44 -5.05 29.39 -69.20
N SER A 45 -6.21 30.00 -69.43
CA SER A 45 -6.48 30.94 -70.53
C SER A 45 -6.60 32.40 -70.08
N GLU A 46 -6.65 32.68 -68.77
CA GLU A 46 -6.87 34.02 -68.22
C GLU A 46 -5.97 34.32 -67.01
N PRO A 47 -5.58 35.59 -66.76
CA PRO A 47 -4.67 35.97 -65.67
C PRO A 47 -5.14 35.56 -64.25
N ASN A 48 -6.45 35.53 -64.02
CA ASN A 48 -7.04 35.19 -62.72
C ASN A 48 -6.80 33.72 -62.30
N HIS A 49 -6.50 32.85 -63.26
CA HIS A 49 -6.16 31.43 -63.04
C HIS A 49 -4.75 31.22 -62.48
N CYS A 50 -3.91 32.26 -62.40
CA CYS A 50 -2.60 32.21 -61.74
C CYS A 50 -2.68 32.61 -60.26
N ARG A 51 -1.69 32.21 -59.45
CA ARG A 51 -1.54 32.73 -58.08
C ARG A 51 -1.15 34.22 -58.09
N PRO A 52 -1.67 35.06 -57.18
CA PRO A 52 -1.25 36.46 -57.10
C PRO A 52 0.22 36.53 -56.69
N LEU A 53 1.05 37.08 -57.58
CA LEU A 53 2.49 37.20 -57.43
C LEU A 53 2.88 38.62 -57.04
N VAL A 54 3.93 38.71 -56.22
CA VAL A 54 4.47 39.99 -55.75
C VAL A 54 5.39 40.57 -56.81
N LEU A 55 5.05 41.78 -57.30
CA LEU A 55 5.74 42.47 -58.41
C LEU A 55 7.04 43.19 -58.01
N THR A 56 7.45 43.15 -56.75
CA THR A 56 8.64 43.87 -56.23
C THR A 56 9.50 42.96 -55.36
N SER A 57 10.81 43.19 -55.34
CA SER A 57 11.74 42.39 -54.53
C SER A 57 11.33 42.33 -53.06
N HIS A 58 11.46 41.15 -52.44
CA HIS A 58 11.18 40.95 -51.01
C HIS A 58 12.01 41.90 -50.12
N LEU A 59 13.22 42.26 -50.56
CA LEU A 59 14.08 43.23 -49.88
C LEU A 59 13.54 44.66 -50.02
N MET A 60 13.05 45.03 -51.21
CA MET A 60 12.39 46.32 -51.44
C MET A 60 11.14 46.48 -50.59
N LYS A 61 10.27 45.45 -50.52
CA LYS A 61 9.08 45.47 -49.65
C LYS A 61 9.41 45.55 -48.16
N THR A 62 10.51 44.93 -47.74
CA THR A 62 10.97 45.01 -46.35
C THR A 62 11.43 46.42 -46.02
N MET A 63 12.20 47.05 -46.92
CA MET A 63 12.63 48.45 -46.80
C MET A 63 11.43 49.42 -46.84
N GLU A 64 10.50 49.23 -47.77
CA GLU A 64 9.25 50.00 -47.90
C GLU A 64 8.44 49.97 -46.58
N ARG A 65 8.25 48.79 -45.98
CA ARG A 65 7.53 48.65 -44.70
C ARG A 65 8.24 49.41 -43.56
N ILE A 66 9.56 49.28 -43.47
CA ILE A 66 10.36 49.98 -42.45
C ILE A 66 10.25 51.50 -42.63
N ILE A 67 10.29 52.00 -43.86
CA ILE A 67 10.17 53.44 -44.18
C ILE A 67 8.75 53.94 -43.90
N LEU A 68 7.71 53.19 -44.25
CA LEU A 68 6.31 53.55 -43.97
C LEU A 68 6.03 53.70 -42.47
N ASP A 69 6.58 52.82 -41.64
CA ASP A 69 6.50 52.91 -40.16
C ASP A 69 7.18 54.19 -39.61
N HIS A 70 8.10 54.82 -40.36
CA HIS A 70 8.77 56.07 -39.98
C HIS A 70 8.13 57.33 -40.62
N LEU A 71 7.44 57.20 -41.76
CA LEU A 71 6.83 58.34 -42.47
C LEU A 71 5.40 58.68 -42.02
N CYS A 72 4.64 57.71 -41.50
CA CYS A 72 3.27 57.94 -41.04
C CYS A 72 3.21 58.24 -39.53
N HIS A 73 2.80 59.45 -39.14
CA HIS A 73 2.51 59.74 -37.73
C HIS A 73 1.38 58.84 -37.20
N LEU A 74 1.75 57.90 -36.32
CA LEU A 74 0.83 56.93 -35.72
C LEU A 74 -0.23 57.60 -34.82
N TYR A 75 0.13 58.70 -34.17
CA TYR A 75 -0.68 59.48 -33.22
C TYR A 75 -1.06 60.87 -33.79
N PRO A 76 -2.07 61.56 -33.24
CA PRO A 76 -2.48 62.89 -33.71
C PRO A 76 -1.30 63.86 -33.76
N SER A 77 -1.14 64.58 -34.87
CA SER A 77 -0.01 65.49 -35.14
C SER A 77 0.14 66.65 -34.14
N ILE A 78 -0.87 66.88 -33.30
CA ILE A 78 -0.80 67.84 -32.19
C ILE A 78 -0.10 67.31 -30.94
N TRP A 79 0.12 66.01 -30.84
CA TRP A 79 0.89 65.39 -29.74
C TRP A 79 2.34 65.17 -30.15
N THR A 80 3.25 65.31 -29.19
CA THR A 80 4.59 64.72 -29.32
C THR A 80 4.55 63.23 -29.00
N LYS A 81 5.63 62.50 -29.30
CA LYS A 81 5.73 61.07 -29.00
C LYS A 81 5.60 60.79 -27.50
N GLU A 82 6.28 61.61 -26.69
CA GLU A 82 6.30 61.54 -25.23
C GLU A 82 4.91 61.82 -24.66
N GLN A 83 4.17 62.77 -25.25
CA GLN A 83 2.79 63.06 -24.85
C GLN A 83 1.86 61.86 -25.14
N TYR A 84 2.00 61.21 -26.31
CA TYR A 84 1.23 60.02 -26.62
C TYR A 84 1.55 58.86 -25.66
N GLU A 85 2.83 58.63 -25.38
CA GLU A 85 3.28 57.57 -24.46
C GLU A 85 2.76 57.80 -23.03
N GLN A 86 2.86 59.02 -22.48
CA GLN A 86 2.29 59.39 -21.18
C GLN A 86 0.76 59.22 -21.12
N PHE A 87 0.04 59.55 -22.20
CA PHE A 87 -1.42 59.37 -22.24
C PHE A 87 -1.83 57.91 -22.36
N LYS A 88 -1.04 57.09 -23.06
CA LYS A 88 -1.23 55.64 -23.20
C LYS A 88 -0.90 54.90 -21.90
N GLU A 89 0.14 55.30 -21.17
CA GLU A 89 0.47 54.75 -19.85
C GLU A 89 -0.69 54.98 -18.85
N LYS A 90 -1.21 56.21 -18.79
CA LYS A 90 -2.37 56.56 -17.93
C LYS A 90 -3.70 55.95 -18.38
N ASN A 91 -3.77 55.42 -19.60
CA ASN A 91 -4.98 54.90 -20.23
C ASN A 91 -4.62 53.78 -21.22
N GLU A 92 -4.19 52.61 -20.69
CA GLU A 92 -3.69 51.46 -21.47
C GLU A 92 -4.62 50.97 -22.59
N TRP A 93 -5.90 51.34 -22.53
CA TRP A 93 -6.92 51.04 -23.53
C TRP A 93 -6.80 51.91 -24.80
N ILE A 94 -6.04 53.00 -24.80
CA ILE A 94 -5.85 53.86 -25.97
C ILE A 94 -4.88 53.21 -26.96
N PHE A 95 -5.28 53.15 -28.22
CA PHE A 95 -4.38 52.98 -29.36
C PHE A 95 -4.48 54.18 -30.29
N ALA A 96 -3.47 54.36 -31.14
CA ALA A 96 -3.48 55.35 -32.20
C ALA A 96 -3.24 54.68 -33.57
N LYS A 97 -3.90 55.23 -34.61
CA LYS A 97 -3.83 54.76 -36.00
C LYS A 97 -4.12 55.93 -36.92
N ASN A 98 -3.26 56.15 -37.93
CA ASN A 98 -3.44 57.17 -38.98
C ASN A 98 -3.75 58.58 -38.42
N GLY A 99 -3.00 59.03 -37.41
CA GLY A 99 -3.21 60.34 -36.79
C GLY A 99 -4.48 60.47 -35.91
N MET A 100 -5.17 59.36 -35.60
CA MET A 100 -6.40 59.33 -34.81
C MET A 100 -6.30 58.33 -33.66
N LEU A 101 -7.17 58.47 -32.66
CA LEU A 101 -7.22 57.59 -31.48
C LEU A 101 -8.38 56.58 -31.56
N GLY A 102 -8.21 55.46 -30.86
CA GLY A 102 -9.22 54.42 -30.66
C GLY A 102 -9.10 53.75 -29.29
N CYS A 103 -10.05 52.86 -28.99
CA CYS A 103 -10.11 52.11 -27.74
C CYS A 103 -9.97 50.60 -28.00
N GLN A 104 -8.86 50.03 -27.59
CA GLN A 104 -8.52 48.62 -27.77
C GLN A 104 -9.51 47.70 -27.03
N LYS A 105 -9.91 48.07 -25.81
CA LYS A 105 -10.86 47.27 -25.01
C LYS A 105 -12.23 47.18 -25.70
N CYS A 106 -12.76 48.32 -26.17
CA CYS A 106 -14.01 48.38 -26.92
C CYS A 106 -13.91 47.74 -28.31
N HIS A 107 -12.73 47.73 -28.93
CA HIS A 107 -12.50 47.05 -30.20
C HIS A 107 -12.59 45.51 -30.07
N THR A 108 -12.14 44.95 -28.94
CA THR A 108 -12.14 43.50 -28.70
C THR A 108 -13.55 42.93 -28.43
N VAL A 109 -14.45 43.71 -27.82
CA VAL A 109 -15.80 43.26 -27.45
C VAL A 109 -16.81 43.69 -28.52
N LYS A 110 -17.33 42.73 -29.30
CA LYS A 110 -18.22 43.00 -30.44
C LYS A 110 -19.66 43.35 -30.05
N ASP A 111 -20.14 42.89 -28.90
CA ASP A 111 -21.50 43.10 -28.40
C ASP A 111 -21.50 43.15 -26.86
N LEU A 112 -22.40 43.96 -26.29
CA LEU A 112 -22.65 44.10 -24.86
C LEU A 112 -23.83 43.25 -24.35
N SER A 113 -24.54 42.54 -25.23
CA SER A 113 -25.63 41.61 -24.92
C SER A 113 -26.71 42.23 -23.99
N VAL A 114 -26.81 41.77 -22.73
CA VAL A 114 -27.78 42.23 -21.73
C VAL A 114 -27.66 43.72 -21.40
N ALA A 115 -26.50 44.35 -21.58
CA ALA A 115 -26.36 45.80 -21.40
C ALA A 115 -26.82 46.59 -22.65
N SER A 116 -26.76 45.98 -23.85
CA SER A 116 -27.29 46.59 -25.09
C SER A 116 -28.81 46.76 -25.01
N SER A 117 -29.54 45.78 -24.45
CA SER A 117 -30.99 45.86 -24.22
C SER A 117 -31.40 46.91 -23.17
N ARG A 118 -30.45 47.54 -22.47
CA ARG A 118 -30.66 48.69 -21.56
C ARG A 118 -30.24 50.03 -22.19
N GLY A 119 -30.06 50.08 -23.51
CA GLY A 119 -29.68 51.29 -24.26
C GLY A 119 -28.19 51.64 -24.21
N VAL A 120 -27.34 50.78 -23.63
CA VAL A 120 -25.90 51.04 -23.49
C VAL A 120 -25.14 50.45 -24.68
N ASN A 121 -24.75 51.31 -25.62
CA ASN A 121 -24.07 50.92 -26.86
C ASN A 121 -22.59 51.36 -26.91
N ILE A 122 -21.74 50.54 -27.53
CA ILE A 122 -20.32 50.87 -27.73
C ILE A 122 -20.18 51.92 -28.82
N ALA A 123 -19.44 53.00 -28.55
CA ALA A 123 -19.24 54.10 -29.50
C ALA A 123 -18.43 53.66 -30.75
N PRO A 124 -19.01 53.65 -31.98
CA PRO A 124 -18.36 53.09 -33.17
C PRO A 124 -17.05 53.79 -33.55
N ASN A 125 -16.96 55.11 -33.33
CA ASN A 125 -15.77 55.90 -33.65
C ASN A 125 -14.56 55.51 -32.78
N TRP A 126 -14.78 55.04 -31.55
CA TRP A 126 -13.72 54.54 -30.68
C TRP A 126 -13.28 53.12 -31.08
N VAL A 127 -14.21 52.27 -31.51
CA VAL A 127 -13.93 50.91 -32.05
C VAL A 127 -13.14 50.99 -33.34
N ALA A 128 -13.48 51.93 -34.22
CA ALA A 128 -12.86 52.10 -35.54
C ALA A 128 -11.55 52.90 -35.53
N GLY A 129 -11.14 53.48 -34.40
CA GLY A 129 -9.93 54.31 -34.31
C GLY A 129 -10.04 55.65 -35.04
N LYS A 130 -11.22 56.29 -35.00
CA LYS A 130 -11.55 57.51 -35.76
C LYS A 130 -11.67 58.78 -34.90
N ILE A 131 -11.02 58.84 -33.74
CA ILE A 131 -11.10 60.00 -32.85
C ILE A 131 -10.02 61.02 -33.22
N CYS A 132 -10.45 62.12 -33.83
CA CYS A 132 -9.61 63.27 -34.18
C CYS A 132 -9.77 64.44 -33.17
N PRO A 133 -8.79 65.36 -33.07
CA PRO A 133 -8.96 66.65 -32.42
C PRO A 133 -9.99 67.53 -33.16
N SER A 134 -10.50 68.56 -32.49
CA SER A 134 -11.43 69.53 -33.09
C SER A 134 -11.14 70.94 -32.57
N GLY A 135 -11.18 71.94 -33.46
CA GLY A 135 -10.86 73.35 -33.16
C GLY A 135 -9.86 73.94 -34.15
N HIS A 136 -9.75 75.27 -34.19
CA HIS A 136 -8.86 76.00 -35.11
C HIS A 136 -7.48 76.32 -34.50
N THR A 137 -7.34 76.29 -33.17
CA THR A 137 -6.07 76.51 -32.46
C THR A 137 -5.61 75.25 -31.74
N ARG A 138 -4.28 75.13 -31.53
CA ARG A 138 -3.64 73.96 -30.91
C ARG A 138 -4.20 73.67 -29.51
N ASP A 139 -4.45 74.69 -28.70
CA ASP A 139 -4.95 74.52 -27.32
C ASP A 139 -6.40 74.04 -27.26
N VAL A 140 -7.26 74.51 -28.18
CA VAL A 140 -8.64 74.01 -28.33
C VAL A 140 -8.62 72.56 -28.81
N GLN A 141 -7.75 72.22 -29.76
CA GLN A 141 -7.57 70.86 -30.27
C GLN A 141 -7.07 69.87 -29.19
N LEU A 142 -6.11 70.28 -28.35
CA LEU A 142 -5.63 69.50 -27.21
C LEU A 142 -6.72 69.32 -26.14
N SER A 143 -7.47 70.37 -25.84
CA SER A 143 -8.59 70.33 -24.89
C SER A 143 -9.72 69.43 -25.39
N SER A 144 -10.00 69.45 -26.70
CA SER A 144 -10.97 68.57 -27.36
C SER A 144 -10.63 67.09 -27.21
N LEU A 145 -9.37 66.70 -27.46
CA LEU A 145 -8.94 65.30 -27.25
C LEU A 145 -9.05 64.89 -25.78
N ARG A 146 -8.59 65.73 -24.84
CA ARG A 146 -8.68 65.45 -23.40
C ARG A 146 -10.13 65.21 -22.96
N LYS A 147 -11.07 66.05 -23.43
CA LYS A 147 -12.50 65.90 -23.18
C LYS A 147 -13.05 64.58 -23.73
N LYS A 148 -12.82 64.29 -25.01
CA LYS A 148 -13.28 63.04 -25.65
C LYS A 148 -12.77 61.79 -24.93
N ILE A 149 -11.48 61.78 -24.53
CA ILE A 149 -10.87 60.67 -23.77
C ILE A 149 -11.54 60.49 -22.41
N HIS A 150 -11.78 61.59 -21.67
CA HIS A 150 -12.42 61.56 -20.36
C HIS A 150 -13.88 61.05 -20.44
N GLU A 151 -14.65 61.56 -21.40
CA GLU A 151 -16.03 61.14 -21.65
C GLU A 151 -16.12 59.64 -22.00
N HIS A 152 -15.23 59.15 -22.88
CA HIS A 152 -15.19 57.72 -23.20
C HIS A 152 -14.85 56.85 -22.00
N LYS A 153 -13.78 57.19 -21.26
CA LYS A 153 -13.35 56.47 -20.04
C LYS A 153 -14.47 56.32 -19.03
N ASN A 154 -15.30 57.35 -18.88
CA ASN A 154 -16.38 57.40 -17.90
C ASN A 154 -17.72 56.85 -18.41
N SER A 155 -17.85 56.58 -19.71
CA SER A 155 -19.06 56.03 -20.32
C SER A 155 -19.45 54.66 -19.75
N ALA A 156 -20.75 54.41 -19.63
CA ALA A 156 -21.28 53.13 -19.14
C ALA A 156 -20.83 51.94 -20.01
N ALA A 157 -20.81 52.13 -21.33
CA ALA A 157 -20.36 51.11 -22.28
C ALA A 157 -18.89 50.72 -22.09
N HIS A 158 -17.98 51.69 -21.89
CA HIS A 158 -16.57 51.40 -21.62
C HIS A 158 -16.40 50.64 -20.30
N LYS A 159 -17.10 51.05 -19.24
CA LYS A 159 -17.04 50.39 -17.93
C LYS A 159 -17.50 48.94 -17.97
N GLU A 160 -18.59 48.64 -18.68
CA GLU A 160 -19.07 47.25 -18.80
C GLU A 160 -18.14 46.40 -19.70
N VAL A 161 -17.60 46.95 -20.80
CA VAL A 161 -16.55 46.29 -21.60
C VAL A 161 -15.33 45.93 -20.75
N VAL A 162 -14.86 46.86 -19.90
CA VAL A 162 -13.73 46.62 -18.98
C VAL A 162 -14.05 45.46 -18.04
N LYS A 163 -15.23 45.48 -17.43
CA LYS A 163 -15.70 44.44 -16.50
C LYS A 163 -15.83 43.06 -17.15
N ILE A 164 -16.37 42.96 -18.37
CA ILE A 164 -16.45 41.71 -19.14
C ILE A 164 -15.04 41.14 -19.38
N LEU A 165 -14.09 41.97 -19.82
CA LEU A 165 -12.71 41.55 -20.07
C LEU A 165 -11.96 41.17 -18.78
N GLU A 166 -12.28 41.78 -17.65
CA GLU A 166 -11.70 41.44 -16.34
C GLU A 166 -12.25 40.12 -15.78
N THR A 167 -13.56 39.86 -15.92
CA THR A 167 -14.16 38.56 -15.56
C THR A 167 -13.58 37.44 -16.41
N ALA A 168 -13.55 37.59 -17.74
CA ALA A 168 -13.00 36.57 -18.63
C ALA A 168 -11.52 36.25 -18.34
N LYS A 169 -10.71 37.26 -17.95
CA LYS A 169 -9.34 37.04 -17.48
C LYS A 169 -9.28 36.22 -16.19
N LYS A 170 -10.15 36.52 -15.20
CA LYS A 170 -10.22 35.75 -13.95
C LYS A 170 -10.60 34.30 -14.20
N ASP A 171 -11.62 34.03 -15.01
CA ASP A 171 -12.08 32.68 -15.32
C ASP A 171 -10.99 31.86 -16.03
N THR A 172 -10.25 32.48 -16.95
CA THR A 172 -9.14 31.83 -17.64
C THR A 172 -8.00 31.47 -16.69
N LEU A 173 -7.65 32.36 -15.75
CA LEU A 173 -6.63 32.10 -14.73
C LEU A 173 -7.05 30.99 -13.75
N VAL A 174 -8.31 30.98 -13.30
CA VAL A 174 -8.85 29.92 -12.45
C VAL A 174 -8.77 28.56 -13.15
N ASN A 175 -9.19 28.49 -14.41
CA ASN A 175 -9.15 27.26 -15.22
C ASN A 175 -7.74 26.75 -15.53
N MET A 176 -6.76 27.65 -15.69
CA MET A 176 -5.35 27.23 -15.79
C MET A 176 -4.83 26.68 -14.47
N ASN A 177 -5.23 27.28 -13.33
CA ASN A 177 -4.76 26.88 -12.01
C ASN A 177 -5.31 25.50 -11.60
N THR A 178 -6.59 25.20 -11.88
CA THR A 178 -7.15 23.85 -11.67
C THR A 178 -6.47 22.81 -12.54
N LYS A 179 -6.31 23.03 -13.86
CA LYS A 179 -5.61 22.07 -14.73
C LYS A 179 -4.16 21.81 -14.31
N SER A 180 -3.46 22.84 -13.84
CA SER A 180 -2.10 22.73 -13.30
C SER A 180 -2.08 21.88 -12.01
N GLN A 181 -3.04 22.09 -11.10
CA GLN A 181 -3.19 21.26 -9.91
C GLN A 181 -3.55 19.81 -10.25
N ASP A 182 -4.51 19.55 -11.14
CA ASP A 182 -4.91 18.18 -11.51
C ASP A 182 -3.75 17.38 -12.11
N PHE A 183 -2.94 18.02 -12.96
CA PHE A 183 -1.71 17.44 -13.49
C PHE A 183 -0.68 17.14 -12.38
N ALA A 184 -0.54 18.04 -11.40
CA ALA A 184 0.31 17.83 -10.23
C ALA A 184 -0.13 16.65 -9.35
N PHE A 185 -1.43 16.51 -9.14
CA PHE A 185 -2.04 15.41 -8.39
C PHE A 185 -1.78 14.06 -9.07
N GLU A 186 -2.11 13.92 -10.35
CA GLU A 186 -1.96 12.64 -11.05
C GLU A 186 -0.48 12.23 -11.25
N THR A 187 0.41 13.19 -11.52
CA THR A 187 1.85 12.90 -11.62
C THR A 187 2.41 12.40 -10.29
N THR A 188 2.02 13.03 -9.17
CA THR A 188 2.41 12.58 -7.82
C THR A 188 1.76 11.24 -7.46
N ALA A 189 0.52 10.99 -7.92
CA ALA A 189 -0.18 9.73 -7.73
C ALA A 189 0.54 8.54 -8.38
N ARG A 190 1.16 8.71 -9.56
CA ARG A 190 1.98 7.67 -10.19
C ARG A 190 3.20 7.29 -9.34
N VAL A 191 3.95 8.28 -8.87
CA VAL A 191 5.09 8.08 -7.95
C VAL A 191 4.63 7.35 -6.67
N PHE A 192 3.47 7.71 -6.13
CA PHE A 192 2.86 7.03 -4.98
C PHE A 192 2.50 5.57 -5.28
N ARG A 193 1.95 5.24 -6.46
CA ARG A 193 1.68 3.85 -6.89
C ARG A 193 2.98 3.03 -6.97
N THR A 194 4.08 3.60 -7.46
CA THR A 194 5.40 2.93 -7.47
C THR A 194 5.93 2.66 -6.06
N ALA A 195 5.89 3.66 -5.18
CA ALA A 195 6.34 3.51 -3.78
C ALA A 195 5.48 2.48 -3.02
N TYR A 196 4.17 2.51 -3.26
CA TYR A 196 3.23 1.54 -2.70
C TYR A 196 3.48 0.12 -3.22
N TYR A 197 3.79 -0.06 -4.51
CA TYR A 197 4.17 -1.36 -5.08
C TYR A 197 5.42 -1.93 -4.40
N VAL A 198 6.45 -1.10 -4.20
CA VAL A 198 7.68 -1.49 -3.48
C VAL A 198 7.35 -2.00 -2.08
N ALA A 199 6.49 -1.29 -1.34
CA ALA A 199 6.07 -1.72 -0.01
C ALA A 199 5.18 -2.98 -0.03
N LYS A 200 4.18 -3.04 -0.92
CA LYS A 200 3.17 -4.11 -0.97
C LYS A 200 3.77 -5.47 -1.32
N TYR A 201 4.78 -5.49 -2.19
CA TYR A 201 5.47 -6.71 -2.62
C TYR A 201 6.84 -6.90 -1.98
N ASN A 202 7.11 -6.22 -0.86
CA ASN A 202 8.33 -6.37 -0.07
C ASN A 202 9.61 -6.21 -0.91
N LYS A 203 9.65 -5.27 -1.85
CA LYS A 203 10.84 -4.96 -2.66
C LYS A 203 11.80 -4.05 -1.86
N PRO A 204 13.12 -4.12 -2.10
CA PRO A 204 14.06 -3.17 -1.53
C PRO A 204 13.69 -1.72 -1.90
N PHE A 205 13.87 -0.77 -0.98
CA PHE A 205 13.64 0.66 -1.27
C PHE A 205 14.57 1.22 -2.36
N THR A 206 15.64 0.50 -2.72
CA THR A 206 16.53 0.81 -3.86
C THR A 206 15.86 0.53 -5.21
N ASP A 207 15.04 -0.52 -5.30
CA ASP A 207 14.31 -0.89 -6.53
C ASP A 207 13.30 0.18 -6.94
N PHE A 208 12.89 1.05 -6.02
CA PHE A 208 12.03 2.18 -6.34
C PHE A 208 12.62 3.05 -7.46
N GLU A 209 13.93 3.29 -7.44
CA GLU A 209 14.56 4.19 -8.40
C GLU A 209 14.52 3.59 -9.82
N SER A 210 14.89 2.32 -9.98
CA SER A 210 14.80 1.62 -11.27
C SER A 210 13.36 1.37 -11.73
N LEU A 211 12.39 1.28 -10.81
CA LEU A 211 10.96 1.21 -11.14
C LEU A 211 10.37 2.57 -11.57
N ILE A 212 10.97 3.71 -11.18
CA ILE A 212 10.67 5.01 -11.77
C ILE A 212 11.25 5.06 -13.19
N ASP A 213 12.53 4.73 -13.35
CA ASP A 213 13.22 4.76 -14.65
C ASP A 213 12.48 3.90 -15.69
N LEU A 214 12.07 2.69 -15.32
CA LEU A 214 11.27 1.79 -16.16
C LEU A 214 9.94 2.42 -16.60
N GLN A 215 9.28 3.23 -15.77
CA GLN A 215 8.05 3.93 -16.15
C GLN A 215 8.33 5.09 -17.10
N GLU A 216 9.43 5.81 -16.92
CA GLU A 216 9.87 6.86 -17.83
C GLU A 216 10.28 6.29 -19.21
N THR A 217 10.93 5.12 -19.26
CA THR A 217 11.18 4.36 -20.51
C THR A 217 9.87 3.99 -21.22
N ASN A 218 8.83 3.64 -20.46
CA ASN A 218 7.47 3.42 -21.00
C ASN A 218 6.72 4.73 -21.32
N SER A 219 7.42 5.86 -21.46
CA SER A 219 6.87 7.19 -21.78
C SER A 219 5.85 7.74 -20.77
N ILE A 220 5.83 7.21 -19.54
CA ILE A 220 4.98 7.72 -18.47
C ILE A 220 5.68 8.88 -17.77
N ASN A 221 5.03 10.05 -17.71
CA ASN A 221 5.55 11.19 -16.97
C ASN A 221 5.43 10.95 -15.45
N MET A 222 6.59 10.79 -14.79
CA MET A 222 6.73 10.57 -13.34
C MET A 222 7.10 11.84 -12.56
N GLY A 223 7.16 13.01 -13.21
CA GLY A 223 7.60 14.27 -12.63
C GLY A 223 9.11 14.47 -12.70
N ARG A 224 9.66 15.25 -11.76
CA ARG A 224 11.09 15.64 -11.70
C ARG A 224 11.73 15.33 -10.34
N VAL A 225 10.92 15.18 -9.29
CA VAL A 225 11.35 14.97 -7.91
C VAL A 225 10.50 13.87 -7.25
N LEU A 226 10.91 13.45 -6.05
CA LEU A 226 10.38 12.29 -5.31
C LEU A 226 10.78 10.91 -5.88
N HIS A 227 11.86 10.86 -6.66
CA HIS A 227 12.34 9.63 -7.33
C HIS A 227 13.42 8.84 -6.55
N SER A 228 13.88 9.33 -5.40
CA SER A 228 14.94 8.68 -4.62
C SER A 228 14.42 7.60 -3.66
N LYS A 229 15.29 6.67 -3.26
CA LYS A 229 15.10 5.76 -2.12
C LYS A 229 14.54 6.47 -0.88
N THR A 230 15.06 7.65 -0.54
CA THR A 230 14.60 8.44 0.61
C THR A 230 13.17 8.94 0.44
N ALA A 231 12.80 9.42 -0.76
CA ALA A 231 11.43 9.80 -1.06
C ALA A 231 10.47 8.60 -0.99
N CYS A 232 10.89 7.42 -1.45
CA CYS A 232 10.10 6.19 -1.31
C CYS A 232 9.80 5.87 0.17
N VAL A 233 10.82 5.95 1.04
CA VAL A 233 10.65 5.73 2.49
C VAL A 233 9.65 6.73 3.08
N ASP A 234 9.77 8.02 2.76
CA ASP A 234 8.87 9.06 3.25
C ASP A 234 7.42 8.90 2.75
N ILE A 235 7.23 8.47 1.48
CA ILE A 235 5.91 8.20 0.89
C ILE A 235 5.29 6.98 1.57
N VAL A 236 6.03 5.89 1.71
CA VAL A 236 5.58 4.66 2.38
C VAL A 236 5.22 4.92 3.85
N ASP A 237 6.01 5.73 4.56
CA ASP A 237 5.72 6.17 5.92
C ASP A 237 4.42 6.98 6.00
N HIS A 238 4.22 7.92 5.08
CA HIS A 238 2.99 8.70 5.02
C HIS A 238 1.76 7.83 4.70
N VAL A 239 1.85 6.93 3.72
CA VAL A 239 0.75 6.03 3.33
C VAL A 239 0.38 5.10 4.49
N ALA A 240 1.35 4.41 5.09
CA ALA A 240 1.11 3.53 6.24
C ALA A 240 0.50 4.29 7.43
N SER A 241 1.03 5.48 7.74
CA SER A 241 0.53 6.31 8.83
C SER A 241 -0.93 6.75 8.62
N GLN A 242 -1.31 7.14 7.39
CA GLN A 242 -2.69 7.53 7.10
C GLN A 242 -3.64 6.32 7.11
N MET A 243 -3.26 5.19 6.52
CA MET A 243 -4.05 3.95 6.57
C MET A 243 -4.34 3.51 8.01
N LYS A 244 -3.30 3.43 8.85
CA LYS A 244 -3.45 3.10 10.28
C LYS A 244 -4.37 4.11 10.96
N LYS A 245 -4.17 5.42 10.74
CA LYS A 245 -5.01 6.48 11.32
C LYS A 245 -6.48 6.35 10.92
N GLU A 246 -6.79 6.08 9.65
CA GLU A 246 -8.17 5.92 9.18
C GLU A 246 -8.87 4.72 9.83
N ILE A 247 -8.19 3.57 9.91
CA ILE A 247 -8.70 2.37 10.59
C ILE A 247 -8.94 2.66 12.08
N MET A 248 -7.96 3.25 12.77
CA MET A 248 -8.10 3.56 14.19
C MET A 248 -9.19 4.60 14.47
N THR A 249 -9.34 5.60 13.60
CA THR A 249 -10.41 6.60 13.71
C THR A 249 -11.78 5.94 13.65
N LYS A 250 -12.00 5.00 12.72
CA LYS A 250 -13.27 4.25 12.63
C LYS A 250 -13.53 3.37 13.85
N ILE A 251 -12.52 2.61 14.31
CA ILE A 251 -12.61 1.77 15.52
C ILE A 251 -13.05 2.60 16.74
N ILE A 252 -12.44 3.77 16.92
CA ILE A 252 -12.76 4.69 18.03
C ILE A 252 -14.15 5.32 17.85
N GLN A 253 -14.49 5.81 16.66
CA GLN A 253 -15.80 6.41 16.36
C GLN A 253 -16.96 5.44 16.59
N ASN A 254 -16.79 4.18 16.16
CA ASN A 254 -17.80 3.13 16.29
C ASN A 254 -17.83 2.51 17.69
N ARG A 255 -16.91 2.90 18.58
CA ARG A 255 -16.68 2.29 19.90
C ARG A 255 -16.57 0.76 19.82
N SER A 256 -15.89 0.27 18.77
CA SER A 256 -15.61 -1.14 18.60
C SER A 256 -14.77 -1.63 19.79
N LYS A 257 -15.20 -2.71 20.43
CA LYS A 257 -14.35 -3.42 21.40
C LYS A 257 -13.05 -3.89 20.71
N ILE A 258 -11.98 -3.98 21.49
CA ILE A 258 -10.66 -4.37 21.00
C ILE A 258 -10.02 -5.45 21.87
N THR A 259 -9.30 -6.36 21.23
CA THR A 259 -8.32 -7.24 21.86
C THR A 259 -6.93 -6.88 21.36
N VAL A 260 -5.98 -6.74 22.27
CA VAL A 260 -4.57 -6.58 21.93
C VAL A 260 -3.90 -7.95 21.91
N LEU A 261 -3.14 -8.24 20.86
CA LEU A 261 -2.25 -9.39 20.82
C LEU A 261 -0.81 -8.86 20.82
N ALA A 262 0.02 -9.36 21.73
CA ALA A 262 1.40 -8.91 21.84
C ALA A 262 2.35 -10.08 22.08
N ASP A 263 3.50 -10.03 21.42
CA ASP A 263 4.47 -11.12 21.41
C ASP A 263 5.89 -10.56 21.18
N GLU A 264 6.91 -11.21 21.73
CA GLU A 264 8.31 -10.73 21.61
C GLU A 264 8.99 -11.33 20.37
N SER A 265 9.75 -10.51 19.65
CA SER A 265 10.70 -10.99 18.65
C SER A 265 12.03 -10.24 18.74
N THR A 266 13.11 -11.01 18.73
CA THR A 266 14.46 -10.50 18.50
C THR A 266 14.63 -10.21 17.01
N ASN A 267 15.14 -9.01 16.68
CA ASN A 267 15.43 -8.65 15.29
C ASN A 267 16.87 -9.01 14.88
N VAL A 268 17.17 -8.93 13.58
CA VAL A 268 18.51 -9.24 13.02
C VAL A 268 19.64 -8.38 13.61
N GLY A 269 19.31 -7.23 14.22
CA GLY A 269 20.25 -6.37 14.94
C GLY A 269 20.39 -6.69 16.44
N ASN A 270 19.95 -7.86 16.90
CA ASN A 270 19.92 -8.28 18.31
C ASN A 270 19.17 -7.35 19.27
N LYS A 271 18.23 -6.52 18.77
CA LYS A 271 17.30 -5.76 19.63
C LYS A 271 16.00 -6.55 19.80
N SER A 272 15.52 -6.63 21.03
CA SER A 272 14.18 -7.13 21.31
C SER A 272 13.14 -6.10 20.89
N THR A 273 12.08 -6.60 20.23
CA THR A 273 10.96 -5.80 19.74
C THR A 273 9.66 -6.48 20.13
N LEU A 274 8.65 -5.70 20.50
CA LEU A 274 7.29 -6.17 20.72
C LEU A 274 6.49 -5.98 19.44
N ILE A 275 5.94 -7.05 18.88
CA ILE A 275 4.90 -6.93 17.85
C ILE A 275 3.56 -6.69 18.54
N VAL A 276 2.84 -5.66 18.09
CA VAL A 276 1.53 -5.31 18.65
C VAL A 276 0.48 -5.40 17.55
N PHE A 277 -0.48 -6.31 17.71
CA PHE A 277 -1.68 -6.40 16.89
C PHE A 277 -2.89 -5.88 17.68
N VAL A 278 -3.83 -5.27 16.95
CA VAL A 278 -5.17 -4.98 17.44
C VAL A 278 -6.16 -5.82 16.64
N LYS A 279 -7.05 -6.53 17.35
CA LYS A 279 -8.22 -7.20 16.79
C LYS A 279 -9.47 -6.42 17.18
N ALA A 280 -10.28 -6.03 16.19
CA ALA A 280 -11.47 -5.22 16.39
C ALA A 280 -12.51 -5.46 15.28
N SER A 281 -13.78 -5.15 15.57
CA SER A 281 -14.82 -5.04 14.53
C SER A 281 -14.59 -3.79 13.67
N VAL A 282 -14.69 -3.95 12.34
CA VAL A 282 -14.46 -2.88 11.34
C VAL A 282 -15.63 -2.89 10.35
N ASP A 283 -16.11 -1.71 9.94
CA ASP A 283 -17.25 -1.59 9.03
C ASP A 283 -17.03 -2.34 7.71
N GLY A 284 -18.03 -3.11 7.31
CA GLY A 284 -17.99 -3.95 6.10
C GLY A 284 -17.26 -5.29 6.28
N ALA A 285 -16.62 -5.56 7.42
CA ALA A 285 -16.14 -6.89 7.77
C ALA A 285 -17.28 -7.73 8.38
N MET A 286 -17.32 -9.02 8.05
CA MET A 286 -18.27 -9.97 8.67
C MET A 286 -17.83 -10.42 10.07
N GLU A 287 -16.52 -10.46 10.31
CA GLU A 287 -15.89 -10.89 11.56
C GLU A 287 -14.83 -9.85 12.01
N PRO A 288 -14.50 -9.76 13.31
CA PRO A 288 -13.42 -8.90 13.81
C PRO A 288 -12.04 -9.25 13.25
N ILE A 289 -11.37 -8.26 12.65
CA ILE A 289 -10.08 -8.43 11.96
C ILE A 289 -8.93 -8.07 12.90
N ALA A 290 -7.91 -8.93 12.97
CA ALA A 290 -6.62 -8.65 13.60
C ALA A 290 -5.64 -8.04 12.59
N PHE A 291 -5.00 -6.92 12.93
CA PHE A 291 -4.00 -6.25 12.09
C PHE A 291 -2.83 -5.68 12.93
N PRO A 292 -1.61 -5.57 12.37
CA PRO A 292 -0.45 -5.09 13.10
C PRO A 292 -0.55 -3.58 13.30
N LEU A 293 -0.56 -3.14 14.55
CA LEU A 293 -0.59 -1.73 14.92
C LEU A 293 0.80 -1.10 14.78
N ASP A 294 1.78 -1.66 15.48
CA ASP A 294 3.17 -1.18 15.43
C ASP A 294 4.17 -2.28 15.83
N LEU A 295 5.45 -2.03 15.56
CA LEU A 295 6.58 -2.76 16.16
C LEU A 295 7.27 -1.79 17.11
N VAL A 296 7.45 -2.21 18.37
CA VAL A 296 7.94 -1.34 19.44
C VAL A 296 9.29 -1.84 19.93
N ASP A 297 10.33 -1.01 19.84
CA ASP A 297 11.65 -1.32 20.40
C ASP A 297 11.59 -1.38 21.94
N LEU A 298 12.09 -2.49 22.51
CA LEU A 298 12.16 -2.72 23.95
C LEU A 298 13.60 -2.50 24.44
N ASP A 299 13.76 -1.55 25.37
CA ASP A 299 15.05 -1.29 26.03
C ASP A 299 15.24 -2.18 27.27
N SER A 300 14.18 -2.84 27.73
CA SER A 300 14.16 -3.78 28.85
C SER A 300 13.06 -4.82 28.67
N LEU A 301 13.32 -6.04 29.12
CA LEU A 301 12.37 -7.17 29.09
C LEU A 301 11.58 -7.33 30.39
N CYS A 302 11.58 -6.32 31.27
CA CYS A 302 10.72 -6.36 32.45
C CYS A 302 9.26 -6.04 32.08
N ALA A 303 8.32 -6.77 32.70
CA ALA A 303 6.90 -6.66 32.41
C ALA A 303 6.33 -5.24 32.59
N ALA A 304 6.85 -4.47 33.55
CA ALA A 304 6.45 -3.08 33.76
C ALA A 304 6.79 -2.18 32.55
N HIS A 305 8.00 -2.34 31.99
CA HIS A 305 8.44 -1.56 30.83
C HIS A 305 7.74 -2.01 29.54
N ILE A 306 7.52 -3.33 29.35
CA ILE A 306 6.75 -3.84 28.20
C ILE A 306 5.31 -3.30 28.24
N LYS A 307 4.67 -3.31 29.41
CA LYS A 307 3.34 -2.70 29.62
C LYS A 307 3.34 -1.20 29.31
N GLU A 308 4.33 -0.45 29.79
CA GLU A 308 4.47 0.99 29.52
C GLU A 308 4.59 1.27 28.01
N LYS A 309 5.52 0.57 27.34
CA LYS A 309 5.73 0.64 25.88
C LYS A 309 4.47 0.27 25.08
N LEU A 310 3.71 -0.74 25.53
CA LEU A 310 2.45 -1.16 24.92
C LEU A 310 1.36 -0.08 25.05
N ILE A 311 1.17 0.49 26.25
CA ILE A 311 0.20 1.57 26.47
C ILE A 311 0.59 2.81 25.66
N ASN A 312 1.86 3.21 25.67
CA ASN A 312 2.37 4.31 24.87
C ASN A 312 2.14 4.10 23.35
N CYS A 313 2.25 2.86 22.86
CA CYS A 313 1.91 2.49 21.49
C CYS A 313 0.41 2.71 21.18
N LEU A 314 -0.49 2.29 22.06
CA LEU A 314 -1.94 2.49 21.91
C LEU A 314 -2.30 3.98 21.94
N LEU A 315 -1.76 4.75 22.90
CA LEU A 315 -2.01 6.19 23.03
C LEU A 315 -1.51 6.98 21.80
N LYS A 316 -0.31 6.67 21.31
CA LYS A 316 0.27 7.24 20.07
C LYS A 316 -0.61 7.01 18.83
N ASN A 317 -1.40 5.93 18.82
CA ASN A 317 -2.32 5.57 17.73
C ASN A 317 -3.76 6.08 17.96
N GLY A 318 -3.96 7.02 18.89
CA GLY A 318 -5.21 7.79 19.04
C GLY A 318 -6.14 7.34 20.15
N PHE A 319 -5.82 6.25 20.87
CA PHE A 319 -6.56 5.89 22.08
C PHE A 319 -6.27 6.87 23.22
N THR A 320 -7.21 6.99 24.15
CA THR A 320 -7.00 7.61 25.47
C THR A 320 -7.15 6.54 26.55
N MET A 321 -6.65 6.78 27.76
CA MET A 321 -6.86 5.84 28.87
C MET A 321 -8.35 5.60 29.16
N GLN A 322 -9.21 6.61 28.97
CA GLN A 322 -10.66 6.48 29.09
C GLN A 322 -11.25 5.55 28.01
N LEU A 323 -10.85 5.71 26.74
CA LEU A 323 -11.27 4.79 25.67
C LEU A 323 -10.74 3.37 25.91
N LEU A 324 -9.54 3.20 26.46
CA LEU A 324 -9.02 1.88 26.79
C LEU A 324 -9.84 1.21 27.91
N GLN A 325 -10.28 1.94 28.94
CA GLN A 325 -11.20 1.40 29.97
C GLN A 325 -12.53 0.91 29.36
N GLU A 326 -13.05 1.61 28.35
CA GLU A 326 -14.32 1.25 27.72
C GLU A 326 -14.18 0.09 26.72
N LEU A 327 -13.12 0.09 25.91
CA LEU A 327 -13.00 -0.72 24.69
C LEU A 327 -12.06 -1.92 24.82
N LEU A 328 -11.05 -1.89 25.70
CA LEU A 328 -10.06 -2.97 25.82
C LEU A 328 -10.62 -4.15 26.61
N ILE A 329 -11.15 -5.15 25.91
CA ILE A 329 -11.78 -6.34 26.51
C ILE A 329 -10.81 -7.52 26.65
N GLY A 330 -9.71 -7.55 25.90
CA GLY A 330 -8.82 -8.71 25.85
C GLY A 330 -7.34 -8.40 25.65
N PHE A 331 -6.49 -9.25 26.23
CA PHE A 331 -5.06 -9.31 25.96
C PHE A 331 -4.64 -10.76 25.72
N CYS A 332 -4.07 -11.06 24.55
CA CYS A 332 -3.59 -12.39 24.18
C CYS A 332 -2.07 -12.39 23.97
N SER A 333 -1.39 -13.38 24.54
CA SER A 333 0.06 -13.57 24.35
C SER A 333 0.42 -15.07 24.39
N ASP A 334 1.67 -15.41 24.13
CA ASP A 334 2.17 -16.77 23.99
C ASP A 334 1.95 -17.61 25.26
N GLY A 335 2.23 -17.05 26.44
CA GLY A 335 2.25 -17.77 27.71
C GLY A 335 3.46 -17.46 28.59
N ALA A 336 4.47 -16.74 28.08
CA ALA A 336 5.70 -16.41 28.79
C ALA A 336 5.42 -15.77 30.16
N SER A 337 6.24 -16.09 31.16
CA SER A 337 6.08 -15.59 32.54
C SER A 337 6.11 -14.06 32.62
N VAL A 338 6.90 -13.41 31.76
CA VAL A 338 6.94 -11.94 31.61
C VAL A 338 5.62 -11.40 31.06
N MET A 339 4.95 -12.11 30.14
CA MET A 339 3.74 -11.63 29.47
C MET A 339 2.46 -11.96 30.26
N LEU A 340 2.32 -13.16 30.81
CA LEU A 340 1.10 -13.65 31.46
C LEU A 340 1.30 -14.21 32.87
N GLY A 341 2.47 -13.99 33.49
CA GLY A 341 2.75 -14.40 34.86
C GLY A 341 1.81 -13.78 35.90
N VAL A 342 1.23 -14.62 36.75
CA VAL A 342 0.14 -14.27 37.69
C VAL A 342 0.50 -13.18 38.70
N LYS A 343 1.78 -13.07 39.09
CA LYS A 343 2.25 -12.12 40.12
C LYS A 343 2.67 -10.75 39.56
N SER A 344 3.30 -10.72 38.40
CA SER A 344 4.00 -9.53 37.89
C SER A 344 4.11 -9.43 36.37
N GLY A 345 3.46 -10.33 35.61
CA GLY A 345 3.50 -10.29 34.15
C GLY A 345 2.68 -9.15 33.55
N VAL A 346 2.92 -8.80 32.28
CA VAL A 346 2.26 -7.69 31.56
C VAL A 346 0.74 -7.78 31.70
N GLY A 347 0.15 -8.96 31.48
CA GLY A 347 -1.28 -9.19 31.63
C GLY A 347 -1.80 -8.91 33.04
N LYS A 348 -1.06 -9.29 34.09
CA LYS A 348 -1.43 -8.95 35.47
C LYS A 348 -1.41 -7.43 35.68
N LEU A 349 -0.33 -6.76 35.25
CA LEU A 349 -0.20 -5.30 35.36
C LEU A 349 -1.19 -4.52 34.50
N LEU A 350 -1.68 -5.10 33.39
CA LEU A 350 -2.80 -4.58 32.61
C LEU A 350 -4.12 -4.77 33.36
N LYS A 351 -4.36 -5.96 33.95
CA LYS A 351 -5.57 -6.23 34.73
C LYS A 351 -5.70 -5.37 35.99
N ASP A 352 -4.57 -4.94 36.57
CA ASP A 352 -4.54 -3.97 37.66
C ASP A 352 -4.94 -2.53 37.21
N ASN A 353 -4.97 -2.25 35.91
CA ASN A 353 -5.53 -1.01 35.36
C ASN A 353 -6.89 -1.20 34.69
N PHE A 354 -7.16 -2.37 34.13
CA PHE A 354 -8.37 -2.72 33.39
C PHE A 354 -8.99 -3.98 34.03
N PRO A 355 -9.73 -3.88 35.15
CA PRO A 355 -10.10 -5.06 35.96
C PRO A 355 -10.88 -6.15 35.20
N SER A 356 -11.71 -5.74 34.24
CA SER A 356 -12.54 -6.63 33.41
C SER A 356 -11.78 -7.34 32.28
N ILE A 357 -10.51 -6.97 32.01
CA ILE A 357 -9.76 -7.48 30.86
C ILE A 357 -9.62 -9.02 30.89
N VAL A 358 -9.95 -9.66 29.78
CA VAL A 358 -9.76 -11.10 29.56
C VAL A 358 -8.31 -11.34 29.18
N LEU A 359 -7.53 -11.92 30.10
CA LEU A 359 -6.18 -12.38 29.83
C LEU A 359 -6.25 -13.77 29.20
N TRP A 360 -5.84 -13.89 27.94
CA TRP A 360 -5.83 -15.15 27.20
C TRP A 360 -4.39 -15.63 26.95
N HIS A 361 -4.07 -16.80 27.50
CA HIS A 361 -2.88 -17.56 27.15
C HIS A 361 -3.17 -18.31 25.85
N CYS A 362 -2.42 -18.02 24.79
CA CYS A 362 -2.60 -18.58 23.45
C CYS A 362 -2.94 -20.07 23.49
N LEU A 363 -4.09 -20.44 22.91
CA LEU A 363 -4.61 -21.80 22.90
C LEU A 363 -3.67 -22.76 22.15
N ASN A 364 -3.00 -22.28 21.10
CA ASN A 364 -1.99 -23.07 20.40
C ASN A 364 -0.81 -23.40 21.32
N HIS A 365 -0.31 -22.43 22.10
CA HIS A 365 0.80 -22.66 23.02
C HIS A 365 0.35 -23.45 24.27
N ARG A 366 -0.89 -23.27 24.76
CA ARG A 366 -1.45 -24.14 25.80
C ARG A 366 -1.62 -25.59 25.32
N LEU A 367 -2.03 -25.80 24.09
CA LEU A 367 -2.09 -27.14 23.48
C LEU A 367 -0.68 -27.70 23.30
N GLU A 368 0.27 -26.89 22.82
CA GLU A 368 1.69 -27.23 22.69
C GLU A 368 2.28 -27.71 24.03
N LEU A 369 2.10 -26.93 25.10
CA LEU A 369 2.53 -27.27 26.46
C LEU A 369 1.77 -28.45 27.07
N ALA A 370 0.46 -28.56 26.87
CA ALA A 370 -0.32 -29.68 27.40
C ALA A 370 0.07 -31.00 26.71
N VAL A 371 0.33 -30.94 25.40
CA VAL A 371 0.89 -32.04 24.64
C VAL A 371 2.28 -32.37 25.17
N ASP A 372 3.22 -31.42 25.19
CA ASP A 372 4.60 -31.63 25.68
C ASP A 372 4.62 -32.24 27.10
N GLN A 373 3.83 -31.72 28.04
CA GLN A 373 3.72 -32.25 29.41
C GLN A 373 3.09 -33.64 29.49
N ALA A 374 2.07 -33.92 28.70
CA ALA A 374 1.47 -35.26 28.65
C ALA A 374 2.47 -36.26 28.06
N LEU A 375 3.11 -35.89 26.96
CA LEU A 375 4.12 -36.70 26.29
C LEU A 375 5.32 -36.97 27.20
N ASP A 376 5.78 -35.98 27.98
CA ASP A 376 6.82 -36.15 29.00
C ASP A 376 6.44 -37.17 30.08
N LYS A 377 5.18 -37.19 30.52
CA LYS A 377 4.67 -38.22 31.45
C LYS A 377 4.62 -39.61 30.82
N THR A 378 4.41 -39.70 29.51
CA THR A 378 4.40 -41.01 28.80
C THR A 378 5.78 -41.56 28.45
N GLY A 379 6.84 -40.75 28.58
CA GLY A 379 8.23 -41.16 28.37
C GLY A 379 8.64 -41.48 26.91
N GLY A 380 7.70 -41.80 26.02
CA GLY A 380 7.99 -42.33 24.68
C GLY A 380 8.48 -41.32 23.65
N THR A 381 8.25 -40.03 23.89
CA THR A 381 8.35 -38.99 22.87
C THR A 381 9.72 -38.40 22.71
N LYS A 382 10.56 -38.44 23.75
CA LYS A 382 11.96 -38.01 23.66
C LYS A 382 12.75 -38.92 22.71
N ASP A 383 12.51 -40.23 22.75
CA ASP A 383 13.07 -41.19 21.79
C ASP A 383 12.55 -40.97 20.36
N PHE A 384 11.25 -40.72 20.23
CA PHE A 384 10.62 -40.47 18.93
C PHE A 384 11.07 -39.14 18.30
N GLN A 385 11.20 -38.08 19.09
CA GLN A 385 11.76 -36.79 18.66
C GLN A 385 13.24 -36.94 18.29
N ALA A 386 14.05 -37.62 19.11
CA ALA A 386 15.45 -37.89 18.79
C ALA A 386 15.62 -38.68 17.49
N PHE A 387 14.68 -39.59 17.18
CA PHE A 387 14.63 -40.25 15.88
C PHE A 387 14.33 -39.27 14.74
N LEU A 388 13.31 -38.42 14.85
CA LEU A 388 12.98 -37.41 13.84
C LEU A 388 14.10 -36.38 13.62
N ASP A 389 14.76 -35.91 14.69
CA ASP A 389 15.91 -35.01 14.60
C ASP A 389 17.14 -35.71 13.99
N SER A 390 17.30 -37.02 14.20
CA SER A 390 18.31 -37.83 13.50
C SER A 390 18.02 -37.91 12.00
N LEU A 391 16.76 -38.10 11.59
CA LEU A 391 16.36 -38.08 10.18
C LEU A 391 16.60 -36.70 9.54
N TYR A 392 16.17 -35.63 10.23
CA TYR A 392 16.38 -34.27 9.75
C TYR A 392 17.87 -33.99 9.55
N SER A 393 18.71 -34.33 10.52
CA SER A 393 20.16 -34.15 10.41
C SER A 393 20.76 -34.96 9.26
N LEU A 394 20.37 -36.24 9.12
CA LEU A 394 20.85 -37.16 8.09
C LEU A 394 20.59 -36.68 6.66
N TYR A 395 19.42 -36.09 6.40
CA TYR A 395 19.00 -35.68 5.05
C TYR A 395 19.18 -34.18 4.77
N SER A 396 19.19 -33.31 5.79
CA SER A 396 19.46 -31.87 5.59
C SER A 396 20.95 -31.56 5.42
N GLN A 397 21.84 -32.39 5.99
CA GLN A 397 23.30 -32.17 5.96
C GLN A 397 24.02 -33.01 4.90
N SER A 398 23.39 -34.05 4.35
CA SER A 398 23.98 -34.91 3.30
C SER A 398 23.14 -34.90 2.00
N PRO A 399 23.57 -34.15 0.97
CA PRO A 399 23.02 -34.22 -0.38
C PRO A 399 23.23 -35.59 -1.06
N LYS A 400 24.13 -36.44 -0.53
CA LYS A 400 24.28 -37.84 -0.95
C LYS A 400 23.07 -38.65 -0.46
N ASN A 401 22.86 -38.69 0.84
CA ASN A 401 21.80 -39.49 1.48
C ASN A 401 20.40 -39.06 1.01
N MET A 402 20.21 -37.77 0.70
CA MET A 402 18.94 -37.25 0.14
C MET A 402 18.70 -37.74 -1.29
N ARG A 403 19.74 -37.92 -2.12
CA ARG A 403 19.61 -38.53 -3.46
C ARG A 403 19.31 -40.02 -3.36
N GLU A 404 20.03 -40.75 -2.51
CA GLU A 404 19.83 -42.19 -2.31
C GLU A 404 18.43 -42.52 -1.76
N LEU A 405 17.90 -41.69 -0.86
CA LEU A 405 16.49 -41.76 -0.43
C LEU A 405 15.53 -41.46 -1.60
N SER A 406 15.83 -40.45 -2.44
CA SER A 406 15.00 -40.10 -3.60
C SER A 406 14.98 -41.20 -4.66
N GLU A 407 16.08 -41.92 -4.85
CA GLU A 407 16.15 -43.09 -5.72
C GLU A 407 15.31 -44.26 -5.16
N CYS A 408 15.40 -44.53 -3.86
CA CYS A 408 14.54 -45.53 -3.21
C CYS A 408 13.04 -45.17 -3.33
N ALA A 409 12.69 -43.90 -3.13
CA ALA A 409 11.33 -43.42 -3.30
C ALA A 409 10.84 -43.50 -4.75
N HIS A 410 11.69 -43.17 -5.74
CA HIS A 410 11.37 -43.27 -7.16
C HIS A 410 11.06 -44.72 -7.56
N ASN A 411 11.89 -45.67 -7.14
CA ASN A 411 11.71 -47.10 -7.38
C ASN A 411 10.43 -47.67 -6.72
N LEU A 412 9.93 -47.04 -5.66
CA LEU A 412 8.69 -47.40 -4.97
C LEU A 412 7.48 -46.55 -5.41
N HIS A 413 7.64 -45.67 -6.39
CA HIS A 413 6.64 -44.69 -6.85
C HIS A 413 6.08 -43.78 -5.73
N ILE A 414 6.90 -43.47 -4.72
CA ILE A 414 6.54 -42.63 -3.57
C ILE A 414 6.93 -41.18 -3.82
N THR A 415 5.98 -40.26 -3.61
CA THR A 415 6.27 -38.81 -3.60
C THR A 415 6.83 -38.40 -2.24
N LEU A 416 8.14 -38.15 -2.17
CA LEU A 416 8.78 -37.69 -0.94
C LEU A 416 8.27 -36.31 -0.50
N LYS A 417 7.91 -36.21 0.77
CA LYS A 417 7.78 -34.92 1.47
C LYS A 417 9.08 -34.62 2.21
N ARG A 418 9.50 -33.35 2.19
CA ARG A 418 10.67 -32.90 2.96
C ARG A 418 10.45 -33.16 4.45
N ILE A 419 11.25 -34.03 5.05
CA ILE A 419 11.26 -34.28 6.49
C ILE A 419 11.74 -32.99 7.17
N GLY A 420 10.85 -32.37 7.95
CA GLY A 420 11.14 -31.16 8.72
C GLY A 420 11.76 -31.47 10.07
N ARG A 421 12.48 -30.48 10.63
CA ARG A 421 12.94 -30.53 12.02
C ARG A 421 11.75 -30.42 12.98
N VAL A 422 11.81 -31.12 14.11
CA VAL A 422 10.87 -30.92 15.23
C VAL A 422 11.46 -29.89 16.17
N PHE A 423 10.67 -28.89 16.55
CA PHE A 423 11.09 -27.83 17.47
C PHE A 423 10.38 -28.03 18.80
N SER A 424 11.10 -28.02 19.93
CA SER A 424 10.50 -28.15 21.27
C SER A 424 9.42 -27.09 21.56
N ILE A 425 9.68 -25.83 21.19
CA ILE A 425 8.75 -24.71 21.42
C ILE A 425 7.52 -24.73 20.48
N ARG A 426 7.54 -25.56 19.43
CA ARG A 426 6.47 -25.69 18.41
C ARG A 426 6.28 -27.15 18.00
N TRP A 427 6.29 -28.06 18.98
CA TRP A 427 6.34 -29.50 18.80
C TRP A 427 5.17 -29.99 17.95
N VAL A 428 3.90 -29.78 18.34
CA VAL A 428 2.67 -30.16 17.61
C VAL A 428 2.67 -29.62 16.19
N ALA A 429 3.10 -28.37 16.02
CA ALA A 429 3.05 -27.72 14.72
C ALA A 429 4.13 -28.24 13.74
N SER A 430 5.28 -28.68 14.26
CA SER A 430 6.42 -29.18 13.48
C SER A 430 6.42 -30.71 13.35
N SER A 431 6.06 -31.42 14.42
CA SER A 431 5.91 -32.87 14.49
C SER A 431 4.91 -33.36 13.45
N TRP A 432 3.71 -32.78 13.34
CA TRP A 432 2.74 -33.24 12.32
C TRP A 432 3.31 -33.24 10.90
N ARG A 433 4.10 -32.23 10.52
CA ARG A 433 4.75 -32.17 9.20
C ARG A 433 5.82 -33.26 9.05
N ALA A 434 6.66 -33.46 10.08
CA ALA A 434 7.71 -34.47 10.08
C ALA A 434 7.14 -35.90 10.10
N VAL A 435 6.20 -36.18 11.00
CA VAL A 435 5.45 -37.43 11.17
C VAL A 435 4.74 -37.82 9.88
N ASN A 436 3.97 -36.92 9.27
CA ASN A 436 3.27 -37.19 8.01
C ASN A 436 4.27 -37.43 6.86
N ALA A 437 5.41 -36.74 6.83
CA ALA A 437 6.48 -37.02 5.87
C ALA A 437 7.10 -38.40 6.08
N VAL A 438 7.33 -38.82 7.34
CA VAL A 438 7.87 -40.16 7.67
C VAL A 438 6.86 -41.27 7.38
N TRP A 439 5.57 -41.10 7.72
CA TRP A 439 4.52 -42.07 7.39
C TRP A 439 4.42 -42.30 5.87
N GLN A 440 4.38 -41.22 5.09
CA GLN A 440 4.30 -41.31 3.62
C GLN A 440 5.59 -41.80 2.95
N SER A 441 6.73 -41.67 3.62
CA SER A 441 8.04 -42.11 3.11
C SER A 441 8.53 -43.41 3.77
N TYR A 442 7.67 -44.13 4.52
CA TYR A 442 8.11 -45.20 5.44
C TYR A 442 8.93 -46.29 4.75
N SER A 443 8.43 -46.87 3.65
CA SER A 443 9.13 -47.91 2.89
C SER A 443 10.36 -47.39 2.14
N ALA A 444 10.33 -46.14 1.64
CA ALA A 444 11.52 -45.51 1.06
C ALA A 444 12.65 -45.30 2.10
N LEU A 445 12.28 -44.91 3.33
CA LEU A 445 13.21 -44.79 4.46
C LEU A 445 13.76 -46.16 4.88
N ALA A 446 12.90 -47.17 5.02
CA ALA A 446 13.31 -48.53 5.38
C ALA A 446 14.25 -49.14 4.33
N GLN A 447 13.90 -49.06 3.04
CA GLN A 447 14.74 -49.54 1.94
C GLN A 447 16.08 -48.81 1.86
N HIS A 448 16.10 -47.48 2.06
CA HIS A 448 17.35 -46.72 2.09
C HIS A 448 18.24 -47.12 3.28
N PHE A 449 17.67 -47.24 4.49
CA PHE A 449 18.44 -47.67 5.66
C PHE A 449 18.94 -49.10 5.55
N GLN A 450 18.19 -49.99 4.92
CA GLN A 450 18.63 -51.36 4.64
C GLN A 450 19.88 -51.34 3.76
N LYS A 451 19.81 -50.74 2.56
CA LYS A 451 20.95 -50.61 1.63
C LYS A 451 22.17 -49.98 2.30
N ALA A 452 21.97 -48.85 3.00
CA ALA A 452 23.05 -48.13 3.69
C ALA A 452 23.61 -48.88 4.93
N SER A 453 22.91 -49.91 5.44
CA SER A 453 23.38 -50.80 6.50
C SER A 453 24.06 -52.08 6.01
N GLU A 454 23.94 -52.37 4.71
CA GLU A 454 24.65 -53.45 4.01
C GLU A 454 25.99 -52.93 3.44
N ASP A 455 26.05 -51.64 3.12
CA ASP A 455 27.24 -50.93 2.64
C ASP A 455 28.38 -50.88 3.69
N ASN A 456 29.63 -51.08 3.25
CA ASN A 456 30.82 -51.21 4.13
C ASN A 456 31.36 -49.86 4.66
N SER A 457 30.46 -48.93 4.98
CA SER A 457 30.78 -47.58 5.45
C SER A 457 30.96 -47.49 6.98
N ARG A 458 31.68 -46.46 7.45
CA ARG A 458 31.76 -46.11 8.88
C ARG A 458 30.40 -45.80 9.52
N GLU A 459 29.37 -45.51 8.74
CA GLU A 459 28.02 -45.20 9.25
C GLU A 459 27.09 -46.43 9.34
N ARG A 460 27.53 -47.63 8.93
CA ARG A 460 26.74 -48.86 8.90
C ARG A 460 25.94 -49.13 10.20
N ALA A 461 26.56 -48.93 11.37
CA ALA A 461 25.91 -49.11 12.67
C ALA A 461 24.77 -48.11 12.93
N LYS A 462 24.90 -46.87 12.44
CA LYS A 462 23.88 -45.81 12.55
C LYS A 462 22.66 -46.14 11.68
N PHE A 463 22.87 -46.58 10.44
CA PHE A 463 21.78 -47.00 9.54
C PHE A 463 21.06 -48.26 10.04
N SER A 464 21.82 -49.26 10.52
CA SER A 464 21.25 -50.45 11.18
C SER A 464 20.41 -50.08 12.41
N GLY A 465 20.90 -49.17 13.26
CA GLY A 465 20.15 -48.65 14.41
C GLY A 465 18.87 -47.89 14.04
N LEU A 466 18.90 -47.08 12.98
CA LEU A 466 17.72 -46.37 12.46
C LEU A 466 16.69 -47.34 11.86
N LEU A 467 17.12 -48.32 11.07
CA LEU A 467 16.25 -49.37 10.52
C LEU A 467 15.59 -50.18 11.64
N SER A 468 16.36 -50.59 12.64
CA SER A 468 15.88 -51.35 13.79
C SER A 468 14.80 -50.58 14.55
N LYS A 469 15.00 -49.27 14.82
CA LYS A 469 13.99 -48.41 15.45
C LYS A 469 12.74 -48.25 14.59
N LEU A 470 12.90 -47.91 13.30
CA LEU A 470 11.79 -47.69 12.34
C LEU A 470 10.87 -48.92 12.23
N CYS A 471 11.45 -50.11 12.24
CA CYS A 471 10.73 -51.39 12.11
C CYS A 471 10.33 -52.00 13.46
N THR A 472 10.37 -51.26 14.57
CA THR A 472 9.71 -51.73 15.80
C THR A 472 8.20 -51.54 15.70
N VAL A 473 7.45 -52.55 16.15
CA VAL A 473 5.98 -52.47 16.30
C VAL A 473 5.58 -51.23 17.11
N HIS A 474 6.36 -50.95 18.15
CA HIS A 474 6.17 -49.82 19.04
C HIS A 474 6.27 -48.47 18.31
N PHE A 475 7.37 -48.24 17.58
CA PHE A 475 7.55 -47.02 16.81
C PHE A 475 6.43 -46.82 15.77
N LEU A 476 6.00 -47.91 15.11
CA LEU A 476 4.89 -47.86 14.15
C LEU A 476 3.57 -47.41 14.82
N LYS A 477 3.22 -47.98 15.97
CA LYS A 477 2.04 -47.56 16.75
C LYS A 477 2.12 -46.11 17.21
N SER A 478 3.28 -45.65 17.69
CA SER A 478 3.51 -44.25 18.06
C SER A 478 3.41 -43.30 16.87
N LEU A 479 3.98 -43.66 15.72
CA LEU A 479 3.90 -42.90 14.47
C LEU A 479 2.43 -42.78 14.00
N ALA A 480 1.67 -43.88 14.01
CA ALA A 480 0.26 -43.91 13.64
C ALA A 480 -0.60 -42.97 14.49
N LEU A 481 -0.47 -43.06 15.83
CA LEU A 481 -1.18 -42.21 16.79
C LEU A 481 -0.92 -40.71 16.54
N MET A 482 0.28 -40.35 16.08
CA MET A 482 0.66 -38.97 15.80
C MET A 482 0.18 -38.45 14.43
N VAL A 483 -0.15 -39.33 13.46
CA VAL A 483 -0.68 -38.94 12.14
C VAL A 483 -2.16 -38.54 12.19
N ASP A 484 -2.97 -39.17 13.05
CA ASP A 484 -4.44 -39.03 13.05
C ASP A 484 -4.97 -37.67 13.54
N ASN A 485 -4.08 -36.78 14.01
CA ASN A 485 -4.39 -35.47 14.59
C ASN A 485 -4.25 -34.31 13.54
N ARG A 486 -5.28 -33.46 13.34
CA ARG A 486 -5.35 -32.33 12.36
C ARG A 486 -5.75 -30.94 12.95
N LYS A 487 -5.58 -29.83 12.22
CA LYS A 487 -5.71 -28.41 12.70
C LYS A 487 -6.90 -27.62 12.10
N THR A 488 -7.55 -26.67 12.83
CA THR A 488 -8.17 -25.40 12.29
C THR A 488 -8.61 -24.33 13.36
N THR A 489 -9.36 -23.27 12.95
CA THR A 489 -9.57 -21.88 13.50
C THR A 489 -10.53 -21.69 14.70
N ILE A 490 -10.55 -20.54 15.41
CA ILE A 490 -11.16 -20.34 16.76
C ILE A 490 -12.55 -20.99 17.04
N PRO A 491 -13.67 -20.69 16.35
CA PRO A 491 -14.95 -21.38 16.65
C PRO A 491 -14.86 -22.88 16.30
N LYS A 492 -14.23 -23.15 15.15
CA LYS A 492 -13.81 -24.48 14.72
C LYS A 492 -12.80 -25.12 15.68
N ALA A 493 -12.16 -24.40 16.60
CA ALA A 493 -11.16 -24.88 17.53
C ALA A 493 -11.78 -25.14 18.89
N HIS A 494 -12.85 -24.44 19.29
CA HIS A 494 -13.71 -24.93 20.35
C HIS A 494 -14.41 -26.23 19.90
N GLU A 495 -15.05 -26.23 18.73
CA GLU A 495 -15.68 -27.41 18.15
C GLU A 495 -14.67 -28.55 17.93
N LEU A 496 -13.53 -28.28 17.26
CA LEU A 496 -12.50 -29.30 17.04
C LEU A 496 -11.73 -29.66 18.30
N MET A 497 -11.57 -28.83 19.33
CA MET A 497 -10.92 -29.27 20.59
C MET A 497 -11.88 -30.09 21.43
N THR A 498 -13.16 -29.73 21.51
CA THR A 498 -14.18 -30.59 22.13
C THR A 498 -14.30 -31.90 21.37
N ASN A 499 -14.33 -31.86 20.03
CA ASN A 499 -14.31 -33.06 19.19
C ASN A 499 -12.94 -33.76 19.16
N TYR A 500 -11.82 -33.10 19.45
CA TYR A 500 -10.50 -33.72 19.58
C TYR A 500 -10.40 -34.48 20.89
N LEU A 501 -10.86 -33.86 21.98
CA LEU A 501 -10.90 -34.48 23.30
C LEU A 501 -11.84 -35.68 23.21
N LYS A 502 -13.06 -35.51 22.69
CA LYS A 502 -13.98 -36.63 22.40
C LYS A 502 -13.39 -37.68 21.42
N ARG A 503 -12.57 -37.29 20.44
CA ARG A 503 -11.96 -38.23 19.48
C ARG A 503 -10.74 -38.96 20.03
N ILE A 504 -9.89 -38.29 20.81
CA ILE A 504 -8.76 -38.89 21.55
C ILE A 504 -9.29 -39.76 22.70
N GLU A 505 -10.38 -39.36 23.35
CA GLU A 505 -11.17 -40.21 24.24
C GLU A 505 -11.75 -41.40 23.48
N SER A 506 -12.37 -41.19 22.32
CA SER A 506 -12.91 -42.30 21.51
C SER A 506 -11.80 -43.24 21.02
N LEU A 507 -10.57 -42.77 20.80
CA LEU A 507 -9.42 -43.61 20.45
C LEU A 507 -9.07 -44.65 21.54
N LYS A 508 -9.58 -44.49 22.77
CA LYS A 508 -9.48 -45.53 23.83
C LYS A 508 -10.44 -46.71 23.61
N THR A 509 -11.49 -46.52 22.80
CA THR A 509 -12.60 -47.47 22.61
C THR A 509 -12.78 -47.88 21.14
N TYR A 510 -12.37 -47.01 20.21
CA TYR A 510 -12.51 -47.11 18.76
C TYR A 510 -11.18 -46.68 18.12
N PRO A 511 -10.25 -47.61 17.86
CA PRO A 511 -8.93 -47.28 17.31
C PRO A 511 -9.01 -46.55 15.96
N GLY A 512 -8.08 -45.62 15.73
CA GLY A 512 -8.02 -44.78 14.52
C GLY A 512 -7.64 -45.60 13.30
N LYS A 513 -7.86 -45.06 12.09
CA LYS A 513 -7.57 -45.81 10.85
C LYS A 513 -6.12 -46.32 10.83
N HIS A 514 -5.16 -45.46 11.14
CA HIS A 514 -3.75 -45.82 11.13
C HIS A 514 -3.36 -46.66 12.36
N THR A 515 -4.10 -46.53 13.48
CA THR A 515 -3.96 -47.43 14.64
C THR A 515 -4.38 -48.86 14.30
N VAL A 516 -5.54 -49.05 13.67
CA VAL A 516 -6.02 -50.35 13.18
C VAL A 516 -5.05 -50.95 12.14
N GLU A 517 -4.52 -50.11 11.26
CA GLU A 517 -3.50 -50.51 10.28
C GLU A 517 -2.21 -51.00 10.97
N ALA A 518 -1.76 -50.31 12.03
CA ALA A 518 -0.62 -50.71 12.84
C ALA A 518 -0.87 -51.97 13.71
N GLU A 519 -2.09 -52.17 14.20
CA GLU A 519 -2.52 -53.39 14.93
C GLU A 519 -2.57 -54.60 14.00
N GLN A 520 -3.08 -54.44 12.77
CA GLN A 520 -3.05 -55.49 11.75
C GLN A 520 -1.62 -55.80 11.29
N ALA A 521 -0.75 -54.79 11.24
CA ALA A 521 0.67 -54.97 10.95
C ALA A 521 1.42 -55.71 12.07
N GLU A 522 1.11 -55.42 13.34
CA GLU A 522 1.60 -56.18 14.51
C GLU A 522 1.17 -57.65 14.44
N GLN A 523 -0.11 -57.92 14.19
CA GLN A 523 -0.63 -59.30 14.05
C GLN A 523 0.06 -60.09 12.94
N LYS A 524 0.45 -59.42 11.85
CA LYS A 524 1.20 -60.01 10.73
C LYS A 524 2.72 -59.98 10.92
N MET A 525 3.22 -59.29 11.95
CA MET A 525 4.62 -58.93 12.15
C MET A 525 5.28 -58.30 10.89
N GLU A 526 4.50 -57.57 10.09
CA GLU A 526 4.96 -56.98 8.83
C GLU A 526 4.19 -55.69 8.51
N PHE A 527 4.90 -54.65 8.07
CA PHE A 527 4.31 -53.41 7.57
C PHE A 527 4.99 -52.95 6.27
N ASN A 528 4.19 -52.67 5.23
CA ASN A 528 4.66 -52.18 3.93
C ASN A 528 5.83 -53.00 3.33
N GLY A 529 5.77 -54.34 3.44
CA GLY A 529 6.79 -55.25 2.92
C GLY A 529 8.05 -55.41 3.80
N HIS A 530 8.05 -54.84 5.01
CA HIS A 530 9.16 -54.94 5.95
C HIS A 530 8.76 -55.64 7.26
N GLN A 531 9.56 -56.62 7.68
CA GLN A 531 9.35 -57.40 8.89
C GLN A 531 9.56 -56.56 10.16
N LEU A 532 8.59 -56.61 11.06
CA LEU A 532 8.57 -55.87 12.32
C LEU A 532 9.31 -56.63 13.43
N LYS A 533 9.71 -55.90 14.48
CA LYS A 533 10.37 -56.47 15.66
C LYS A 533 9.71 -55.99 16.96
N VAL A 534 9.64 -56.90 17.94
CA VAL A 534 9.24 -56.57 19.31
C VAL A 534 10.45 -55.93 20.03
N GLY A 535 10.27 -54.73 20.58
CA GLY A 535 11.34 -53.95 21.19
C GLY A 535 10.86 -53.16 22.41
N ARG A 536 11.81 -52.71 23.24
CA ARG A 536 11.54 -51.89 24.43
C ARG A 536 11.64 -50.39 24.08
N SER A 537 10.54 -49.81 23.61
CA SER A 537 10.34 -48.36 23.55
C SER A 537 9.12 -47.96 24.39
N PRO A 538 9.05 -46.71 24.91
CA PRO A 538 8.02 -46.33 25.89
C PRO A 538 6.74 -45.83 25.21
N THR A 539 5.56 -46.30 25.65
CA THR A 539 4.28 -46.07 24.94
C THR A 539 3.56 -44.80 25.39
N ILE A 540 2.91 -44.10 24.45
CA ILE A 540 2.09 -42.92 24.75
C ILE A 540 0.78 -43.37 25.42
N ASP A 541 0.67 -43.16 26.74
CA ASP A 541 -0.58 -43.32 27.51
C ASP A 541 -1.58 -42.20 27.17
N SER A 542 -2.72 -42.60 26.58
CA SER A 542 -3.78 -41.70 26.14
C SER A 542 -4.70 -41.21 27.28
N ALA A 543 -4.64 -41.78 28.47
CA ALA A 543 -5.49 -41.42 29.60
C ALA A 543 -5.00 -40.18 30.36
N LEU A 544 -3.68 -40.05 30.55
CA LEU A 544 -3.04 -38.96 31.29
C LEU A 544 -3.05 -37.60 30.56
N PHE A 545 -3.38 -37.59 29.26
CA PHE A 545 -3.36 -36.42 28.38
C PHE A 545 -4.54 -35.45 28.57
N ILE A 546 -5.69 -35.94 29.04
CA ILE A 546 -6.99 -35.29 28.84
C ILE A 546 -7.41 -34.35 29.99
N THR A 547 -6.92 -34.58 31.22
CA THR A 547 -7.53 -34.13 32.48
C THR A 547 -7.27 -32.65 32.88
N ALA A 548 -7.09 -31.72 31.92
CA ALA A 548 -6.45 -30.41 32.19
C ALA A 548 -7.28 -29.12 31.91
N TYR A 549 -8.61 -29.20 31.73
CA TYR A 549 -9.48 -28.12 31.23
C TYR A 549 -10.93 -28.26 31.78
N ASN A 550 -11.78 -27.23 31.97
CA ASN A 550 -11.66 -25.76 31.95
C ASN A 550 -12.84 -25.11 32.75
N SER A 551 -12.92 -23.76 32.84
CA SER A 551 -14.05 -23.01 33.45
C SER A 551 -14.60 -21.85 32.58
N LEU A 552 -13.76 -21.07 31.89
CA LEU A 552 -14.23 -19.92 31.08
C LEU A 552 -14.93 -20.34 29.77
N ILE A 553 -14.44 -21.40 29.14
CA ILE A 553 -15.01 -21.89 27.86
C ILE A 553 -16.46 -22.37 28.05
N ASN A 554 -16.78 -22.93 29.22
CA ASN A 554 -18.14 -23.37 29.54
C ASN A 554 -19.12 -22.18 29.58
N GLN A 555 -18.66 -20.99 29.98
CA GLN A 555 -19.48 -19.76 29.98
C GLN A 555 -19.76 -19.24 28.57
N MET A 556 -18.89 -19.52 27.59
CA MET A 556 -19.10 -19.11 26.19
C MET A 556 -19.92 -20.12 25.39
N ALA A 557 -19.91 -21.40 25.80
CA ALA A 557 -20.61 -22.49 25.13
C ALA A 557 -22.13 -22.24 25.00
N VAL A 558 -22.73 -21.48 25.94
CA VAL A 558 -24.17 -21.16 25.96
C VAL A 558 -24.65 -20.30 24.79
N LEU A 559 -23.73 -19.65 24.07
CA LEU A 559 -24.06 -18.84 22.88
C LEU A 559 -24.32 -19.69 21.63
N HIS A 560 -24.02 -20.99 21.69
CA HIS A 560 -24.21 -21.94 20.60
C HIS A 560 -25.49 -22.77 20.82
N PRO A 561 -26.48 -22.74 19.88
CA PRO A 561 -27.74 -23.48 20.01
C PRO A 561 -27.60 -24.99 20.20
N GLU A 562 -26.52 -25.56 19.65
CA GLU A 562 -26.19 -26.99 19.75
C GLU A 562 -25.72 -27.45 21.15
N ASN A 563 -25.45 -26.50 22.06
CA ASN A 563 -25.10 -26.77 23.46
C ASN A 563 -26.28 -26.53 24.44
N TRP A 564 -27.48 -26.19 23.94
CA TRP A 564 -28.60 -25.85 24.81
C TRP A 564 -29.28 -27.09 25.40
N ASP A 565 -29.46 -27.07 26.72
CA ASP A 565 -30.49 -27.85 27.40
C ASP A 565 -31.87 -27.36 26.94
N GLN A 566 -32.58 -28.17 26.15
CA GLN A 566 -33.89 -27.81 25.61
C GLN A 566 -35.01 -27.87 26.66
N ASP A 567 -34.80 -28.60 27.76
CA ASP A 567 -35.78 -28.73 28.85
C ASP A 567 -35.68 -27.57 29.85
N ASN A 568 -34.60 -26.77 29.79
CA ASN A 568 -34.38 -25.64 30.67
C ASN A 568 -34.55 -24.28 29.94
N PRO A 569 -35.70 -23.59 30.11
CA PRO A 569 -35.95 -22.31 29.45
C PRO A 569 -34.96 -21.21 29.86
N ARG A 570 -34.37 -21.27 31.06
CA ARG A 570 -33.38 -20.30 31.56
C ARG A 570 -31.91 -20.67 31.32
N PHE A 571 -31.64 -21.82 30.69
CA PHE A 571 -30.28 -22.25 30.35
C PHE A 571 -29.52 -21.13 29.61
N GLY A 572 -28.34 -20.78 30.12
CA GLY A 572 -27.41 -19.80 29.54
C GLY A 572 -27.58 -18.34 29.98
N GLU A 573 -28.65 -17.99 30.70
CA GLU A 573 -28.92 -16.58 31.04
C GLU A 573 -27.90 -15.99 32.04
N GLU A 574 -27.41 -16.78 33.00
CA GLU A 574 -26.43 -16.33 34.01
C GLU A 574 -25.03 -16.17 33.41
N GLU A 575 -24.66 -17.09 32.51
CA GLU A 575 -23.44 -17.04 31.76
C GLU A 575 -23.43 -15.84 30.79
N VAL A 576 -24.56 -15.54 30.14
CA VAL A 576 -24.73 -14.33 29.32
C VAL A 576 -24.59 -13.06 30.14
N ARG A 577 -25.19 -12.97 31.34
CA ARG A 577 -24.97 -11.84 32.28
C ARG A 577 -23.50 -11.66 32.61
N THR A 578 -22.85 -12.74 33.07
CA THR A 578 -21.43 -12.77 33.45
C THR A 578 -20.52 -12.35 32.28
N LEU A 579 -20.86 -12.72 31.05
CA LEU A 579 -20.16 -12.28 29.85
C LEU A 579 -20.38 -10.79 29.54
N CYS A 580 -21.59 -10.26 29.73
CA CYS A 580 -21.88 -8.84 29.49
C CYS A 580 -21.09 -7.93 30.45
N GLU A 581 -21.07 -8.25 31.74
CA GLU A 581 -20.25 -7.55 32.74
C GLU A 581 -18.76 -7.56 32.36
N ARG A 582 -18.25 -8.74 32.00
CA ARG A 582 -16.82 -8.93 31.69
C ARG A 582 -16.39 -8.26 30.39
N LEU A 583 -17.27 -8.19 29.39
CA LEU A 583 -17.00 -7.57 28.09
C LEU A 583 -17.45 -6.10 28.01
N ASN A 584 -17.97 -5.54 29.12
CA ASN A 584 -18.49 -4.19 29.20
C ASN A 584 -19.56 -3.92 28.10
N ILE A 585 -20.56 -4.80 28.04
CA ILE A 585 -21.72 -4.76 27.14
C ILE A 585 -22.98 -4.55 28.00
N ASN A 586 -24.00 -3.86 27.46
CA ASN A 586 -25.27 -3.65 28.15
C ASN A 586 -25.98 -5.01 28.38
N GLU A 587 -26.06 -5.43 29.65
CA GLU A 587 -26.69 -6.67 30.08
C GLU A 587 -28.15 -6.77 29.64
N GLN A 588 -28.95 -5.72 29.87
CA GLN A 588 -30.40 -5.74 29.61
C GLN A 588 -30.69 -5.91 28.11
N GLU A 589 -29.97 -5.18 27.26
CA GLU A 589 -30.05 -5.36 25.81
C GLU A 589 -29.65 -6.79 25.38
N ALA A 590 -28.51 -7.27 25.86
CA ALA A 590 -27.97 -8.56 25.44
C ALA A 590 -28.78 -9.76 25.96
N HIS A 591 -29.32 -9.68 27.19
CA HIS A 591 -30.21 -10.68 27.78
C HIS A 591 -31.52 -10.79 26.99
N LEU A 592 -32.20 -9.67 26.71
CA LEU A 592 -33.40 -9.65 25.87
C LEU A 592 -33.12 -10.25 24.47
N GLY A 593 -31.99 -9.88 23.86
CA GLY A 593 -31.55 -10.46 22.59
C GLY A 593 -31.22 -11.96 22.66
N TYR A 594 -30.73 -12.46 23.81
CA TYR A 594 -30.48 -13.88 24.01
C TYR A 594 -31.78 -14.67 24.15
N VAL A 595 -32.75 -14.15 24.91
CA VAL A 595 -34.09 -14.75 25.05
C VAL A 595 -34.80 -14.83 23.69
N GLU A 596 -34.77 -13.77 22.88
CA GLU A 596 -35.33 -13.78 21.52
C GLU A 596 -34.59 -14.76 20.59
N PHE A 597 -33.25 -14.81 20.65
CA PHE A 597 -32.45 -15.77 19.89
C PHE A 597 -32.82 -17.21 20.24
N LYS A 598 -32.98 -17.51 21.54
CA LYS A 598 -33.39 -18.82 22.06
C LYS A 598 -34.82 -19.18 21.63
N ALA A 599 -35.76 -18.24 21.72
CA ALA A 599 -37.12 -18.41 21.23
C ALA A 599 -37.20 -18.70 19.71
N SER A 600 -36.26 -18.17 18.91
CA SER A 600 -36.16 -18.49 17.47
C SER A 600 -35.62 -19.91 17.18
N GLY A 601 -35.09 -20.61 18.19
CA GLY A 601 -34.31 -21.84 18.02
C GLY A 601 -32.94 -21.57 17.40
N GLY A 602 -32.33 -20.41 17.69
CA GLY A 602 -31.02 -20.02 17.16
C GLY A 602 -31.00 -19.59 15.68
N ARG A 603 -32.17 -19.36 15.06
CA ARG A 603 -32.30 -19.11 13.62
C ARG A 603 -32.11 -17.65 13.19
N SER A 604 -32.34 -16.69 14.09
CA SER A 604 -32.21 -15.25 13.79
C SER A 604 -31.52 -14.54 14.95
N ILE A 605 -30.34 -13.98 14.71
CA ILE A 605 -29.55 -13.25 15.73
C ILE A 605 -30.11 -11.83 15.89
N PRO A 606 -30.68 -11.46 17.05
CA PRO A 606 -31.24 -10.13 17.26
C PRO A 606 -30.15 -9.06 17.32
N PRO A 607 -30.43 -7.80 16.88
CA PRO A 607 -29.46 -6.71 16.94
C PRO A 607 -28.83 -6.46 18.33
N PRO A 608 -29.56 -6.60 19.46
CA PRO A 608 -28.97 -6.50 20.79
C PRO A 608 -27.91 -7.58 21.08
N LEU A 609 -28.20 -8.85 20.75
CA LEU A 609 -27.27 -9.97 20.94
C LEU A 609 -26.04 -9.87 20.02
N LYS A 610 -26.21 -9.30 18.82
CA LYS A 610 -25.11 -9.10 17.86
C LYS A 610 -23.94 -8.31 18.45
N LYS A 611 -24.19 -7.35 19.35
CA LYS A 611 -23.13 -6.61 20.07
C LYS A 611 -22.28 -7.52 20.96
N LEU A 612 -22.93 -8.44 21.69
CA LEU A 612 -22.26 -9.41 22.56
C LEU A 612 -21.46 -10.42 21.74
N LEU A 613 -22.05 -10.98 20.68
CA LEU A 613 -21.36 -11.92 19.78
C LEU A 613 -20.12 -11.28 19.15
N LEU A 614 -20.22 -10.06 18.60
CA LEU A 614 -19.07 -9.33 18.07
C LEU A 614 -17.97 -9.07 19.12
N ALA A 615 -18.34 -8.85 20.39
CA ALA A 615 -17.37 -8.69 21.47
C ALA A 615 -16.68 -10.03 21.83
N VAL A 616 -17.42 -11.14 21.87
CA VAL A 616 -16.87 -12.49 22.05
C VAL A 616 -15.94 -12.87 20.90
N ASP A 617 -16.38 -12.66 19.65
CA ASP A 617 -15.58 -12.88 18.43
C ASP A 617 -14.37 -11.96 18.34
N THR A 618 -14.37 -10.82 19.04
CA THR A 618 -13.23 -9.90 19.13
C THR A 618 -12.14 -10.42 20.08
N LEU A 619 -12.47 -11.30 21.04
CA LEU A 619 -11.45 -12.00 21.81
C LEU A 619 -10.56 -12.83 20.87
N SER A 620 -9.27 -12.94 21.19
CA SER A 620 -8.37 -13.85 20.47
C SER A 620 -7.99 -15.02 21.36
N ALA A 621 -8.33 -16.22 20.90
CA ALA A 621 -7.86 -17.45 21.51
C ALA A 621 -6.44 -17.82 21.06
N SER A 622 -5.81 -17.07 20.15
CA SER A 622 -4.52 -17.44 19.53
C SER A 622 -3.64 -16.23 19.21
N ASN A 623 -2.32 -16.37 19.36
CA ASN A 623 -1.31 -15.43 18.87
C ASN A 623 -0.92 -15.67 17.39
N ALA A 624 -1.67 -16.48 16.64
CA ALA A 624 -1.32 -16.86 15.27
C ALA A 624 -1.16 -15.66 14.29
N ASP A 625 -1.75 -14.52 14.59
CA ASP A 625 -1.52 -13.26 13.87
C ASP A 625 -0.13 -12.68 14.13
N CYS A 626 0.36 -12.69 15.38
CA CYS A 626 1.75 -12.35 15.72
C CYS A 626 2.72 -13.28 14.97
N GLU A 627 2.44 -14.58 14.95
CA GLU A 627 3.25 -15.58 14.23
C GLU A 627 3.28 -15.38 12.70
N ARG A 628 2.15 -15.00 12.09
CA ARG A 628 2.10 -14.56 10.68
C ARG A 628 2.89 -13.27 10.47
N GLY A 629 2.82 -12.36 11.44
CA GLY A 629 3.66 -11.17 11.55
C GLY A 629 5.14 -11.53 11.49
N PHE A 630 5.62 -12.42 12.36
CA PHE A 630 7.00 -12.91 12.40
C PHE A 630 7.43 -13.61 11.09
N SER A 631 6.56 -14.42 10.48
CA SER A 631 6.83 -15.02 9.16
C SER A 631 7.04 -13.95 8.09
N THR A 632 6.21 -12.90 8.09
CA THR A 632 6.31 -11.79 7.13
C THR A 632 7.50 -10.89 7.42
N MET A 633 7.82 -10.66 8.70
CA MET A 633 9.04 -9.99 9.17
C MET A 633 10.28 -10.67 8.62
N ASN A 634 10.39 -12.01 8.70
CA ASN A 634 11.53 -12.77 8.17
C ASN A 634 11.66 -12.68 6.63
N HIS A 635 10.56 -12.46 5.90
CA HIS A 635 10.61 -12.20 4.45
C HIS A 635 11.01 -10.75 4.11
N ILE A 636 10.74 -9.80 5.02
CA ILE A 636 11.08 -8.39 4.85
C ILE A 636 12.52 -8.09 5.35
N MET A 637 13.00 -8.80 6.37
CA MET A 637 14.37 -8.77 6.89
C MET A 637 15.24 -9.81 6.18
N THR A 638 15.79 -9.41 5.03
CA THR A 638 16.90 -10.11 4.39
C THR A 638 18.23 -9.51 4.84
N ASP A 639 19.33 -10.25 4.71
CA ASP A 639 20.69 -9.79 5.07
C ASP A 639 21.06 -8.47 4.37
N LEU A 640 20.55 -8.26 3.15
CA LEU A 640 20.70 -7.05 2.34
C LEU A 640 19.95 -5.81 2.92
N ARG A 641 19.26 -5.93 4.06
CA ARG A 641 18.42 -4.87 4.67
C ARG A 641 18.75 -4.56 6.13
N GLY A 642 19.92 -4.95 6.62
CA GLY A 642 20.35 -4.75 8.02
C GLY A 642 20.38 -3.30 8.56
N THR A 643 20.10 -2.29 7.75
CA THR A 643 20.08 -0.86 8.14
C THR A 643 18.67 -0.25 8.28
N MET A 644 17.61 -1.06 8.17
CA MET A 644 16.23 -0.57 8.23
C MET A 644 15.76 -0.29 9.67
N THR A 645 15.10 0.85 9.88
CA THR A 645 14.52 1.21 11.19
C THR A 645 13.26 0.41 11.50
N THR A 646 12.98 0.18 12.79
CA THR A 646 11.78 -0.50 13.29
C THR A 646 10.48 0.15 12.79
N LYS A 647 10.47 1.49 12.65
CA LYS A 647 9.35 2.25 12.06
C LYS A 647 9.12 1.89 10.58
N ASN A 648 10.16 1.92 9.75
CA ASN A 648 10.06 1.58 8.33
C ASN A 648 9.60 0.13 8.14
N PHE A 649 10.08 -0.76 9.01
CA PHE A 649 9.72 -2.16 9.04
C PHE A 649 8.26 -2.40 9.45
N SER A 650 7.77 -1.71 10.48
CA SER A 650 6.35 -1.66 10.89
C SER A 650 5.44 -1.19 9.75
N ASN A 651 5.87 -0.18 9.00
CA ASN A 651 5.12 0.34 7.84
C ASN A 651 5.07 -0.67 6.68
N LEU A 652 6.20 -1.33 6.36
CA LEU A 652 6.25 -2.40 5.36
C LEU A 652 5.37 -3.58 5.75
N LEU A 653 5.51 -4.09 6.99
CA LEU A 653 4.72 -5.21 7.52
C LEU A 653 3.21 -4.94 7.41
N PHE A 654 2.79 -3.72 7.73
CA PHE A 654 1.40 -3.29 7.62
C PHE A 654 0.92 -3.26 6.16
N ILE A 655 1.64 -2.57 5.26
CA ILE A 655 1.22 -2.44 3.85
C ILE A 655 1.27 -3.80 3.13
N SER A 656 2.31 -4.60 3.33
CA SER A 656 2.45 -5.92 2.71
C SER A 656 1.30 -6.84 3.10
N SER A 657 0.92 -6.84 4.39
CA SER A 657 -0.07 -7.77 4.93
C SER A 657 -1.52 -7.28 4.75
N PHE A 658 -1.80 -6.00 5.02
CA PHE A 658 -3.17 -5.45 5.09
C PHE A 658 -3.47 -4.33 4.09
N GLY A 659 -2.46 -3.76 3.43
CA GLY A 659 -2.69 -2.81 2.34
C GLY A 659 -3.46 -3.47 1.18
N PRO A 660 -4.39 -2.77 0.50
CA PRO A 660 -5.09 -3.32 -0.67
C PRO A 660 -4.15 -3.80 -1.79
N PRO A 661 -4.56 -4.75 -2.66
CA PRO A 661 -3.82 -5.05 -3.88
C PRO A 661 -3.61 -3.78 -4.72
N CYS A 662 -2.45 -3.62 -5.38
CA CYS A 662 -2.12 -2.37 -6.08
C CYS A 662 -3.17 -1.92 -7.11
N MET A 663 -3.82 -2.87 -7.79
CA MET A 663 -4.91 -2.60 -8.75
C MET A 663 -6.20 -2.06 -8.11
N LYS A 664 -6.37 -2.20 -6.79
CA LYS A 664 -7.51 -1.71 -6.01
C LYS A 664 -7.16 -0.53 -5.09
N TRP A 665 -5.90 -0.10 -5.07
CA TRP A 665 -5.44 0.97 -4.19
C TRP A 665 -5.46 2.33 -4.90
N ASP A 666 -6.25 3.27 -4.37
CA ASP A 666 -6.25 4.65 -4.83
C ASP A 666 -5.20 5.49 -4.07
N PRO A 667 -4.17 6.04 -4.75
CA PRO A 667 -3.21 6.97 -4.14
C PRO A 667 -3.81 8.34 -3.81
N MET A 668 -4.93 8.74 -4.42
CA MET A 668 -5.38 10.14 -4.44
C MET A 668 -5.64 10.76 -3.05
N PRO A 669 -6.25 10.05 -2.06
CA PRO A 669 -6.40 10.58 -0.70
C PRO A 669 -5.04 10.82 -0.02
N TYR A 670 -4.07 9.96 -0.27
CA TYR A 670 -2.71 10.05 0.27
C TYR A 670 -1.93 11.21 -0.37
N VAL A 671 -2.07 11.43 -1.68
CA VAL A 671 -1.49 12.61 -2.35
C VAL A 671 -2.14 13.90 -1.84
N LYS A 672 -3.46 13.94 -1.67
CA LYS A 672 -4.18 15.10 -1.10
C LYS A 672 -3.69 15.43 0.30
N THR A 673 -3.55 14.45 1.18
CA THR A 673 -3.03 14.68 2.54
C THR A 673 -1.51 14.90 2.61
N TRP A 674 -0.74 14.48 1.60
CA TRP A 674 0.68 14.81 1.45
C TRP A 674 0.86 16.29 1.09
N LEU A 675 0.19 16.75 0.04
CA LEU A 675 0.27 18.15 -0.42
C LEU A 675 -0.37 19.11 0.62
N GLY A 676 -1.45 18.68 1.28
CA GLY A 676 -2.06 19.43 2.39
C GLY A 676 -1.16 19.62 3.61
N LYS A 677 -0.12 18.79 3.79
CA LYS A 677 0.96 18.99 4.80
C LYS A 677 2.07 19.93 4.32
N GLY A 678 1.89 20.64 3.21
CA GLY A 678 2.90 21.50 2.59
C GLY A 678 4.07 20.75 1.95
N ARG A 679 3.97 19.42 1.78
CA ARG A 679 5.01 18.65 1.09
C ARG A 679 4.93 18.89 -0.42
N ARG A 680 6.07 18.77 -1.10
CA ARG A 680 6.19 19.10 -2.53
C ARG A 680 5.54 18.03 -3.42
N PRO A 681 4.87 18.39 -4.53
CA PRO A 681 4.43 17.45 -5.56
C PRO A 681 5.60 17.00 -6.46
N ALA A 682 5.43 15.88 -7.17
CA ALA A 682 6.46 15.29 -8.02
C ALA A 682 6.91 16.19 -9.19
N HIS A 683 6.05 17.10 -9.68
CA HIS A 683 6.36 18.00 -10.80
C HIS A 683 7.18 19.25 -10.39
N THR A 684 7.54 19.42 -9.12
CA THR A 684 8.09 20.69 -8.60
C THR A 684 9.44 21.07 -9.24
N THR A 685 9.54 22.31 -9.72
CA THR A 685 10.77 22.88 -10.30
C THR A 685 11.82 23.26 -9.25
N SER A 686 11.40 23.60 -8.03
CA SER A 686 12.30 23.84 -6.90
C SER A 686 12.72 22.53 -6.20
N GLY A 687 14.01 22.20 -6.31
CA GLY A 687 14.61 20.98 -5.77
C GLY A 687 15.62 20.37 -6.76
N MET A 688 16.52 19.54 -6.25
CA MET A 688 17.41 18.75 -7.09
C MET A 688 16.65 17.52 -7.62
N ALA A 689 16.69 17.32 -8.94
CA ALA A 689 16.29 16.05 -9.55
C ALA A 689 17.28 14.95 -9.15
N ARG A 690 16.87 13.68 -9.25
CA ARG A 690 17.77 12.54 -9.11
C ARG A 690 18.86 12.64 -10.17
N ARG A 691 20.12 12.39 -9.81
CA ARG A 691 21.18 12.23 -10.81
C ARG A 691 21.02 10.83 -11.41
N SER A 692 21.08 10.72 -12.74
CA SER A 692 21.19 9.42 -13.41
C SER A 692 22.38 8.65 -12.80
N PRO A 693 22.25 7.32 -12.62
CA PRO A 693 23.38 6.52 -12.16
C PRO A 693 24.56 6.68 -13.12
N LYS A 694 25.78 6.69 -12.58
CA LYS A 694 26.97 6.45 -13.40
C LYS A 694 27.11 4.94 -13.55
N THR A 695 26.84 4.47 -14.74
CA THR A 695 26.88 3.07 -15.16
C THR A 695 28.06 2.90 -16.12
N ASP A 696 28.68 1.71 -16.13
CA ASP A 696 29.79 1.36 -17.02
C ASP A 696 29.29 1.09 -18.47
N GLU A 697 28.41 1.95 -18.97
CA GLU A 697 27.70 1.78 -20.25
C GLU A 697 28.68 1.73 -21.42
N GLU A 698 29.72 2.57 -21.41
CA GLU A 698 30.77 2.59 -22.44
C GLU A 698 31.47 1.23 -22.64
N TYR A 699 31.54 0.37 -21.62
CA TYR A 699 32.17 -0.95 -21.74
C TYR A 699 31.27 -1.98 -22.45
N TYR A 700 29.96 -1.92 -22.22
CA TYR A 700 29.00 -2.87 -22.80
C TYR A 700 28.25 -2.31 -24.02
N GLN A 701 28.35 -1.02 -24.32
CA GLN A 701 27.66 -0.36 -25.43
C GLN A 701 27.80 -1.13 -26.77
N PRO A 702 29.00 -1.59 -27.20
CA PRO A 702 29.13 -2.31 -28.46
C PRO A 702 28.40 -3.66 -28.50
N LEU A 703 28.11 -4.26 -27.33
CA LEU A 703 27.32 -5.49 -27.21
C LEU A 703 25.82 -5.18 -27.24
N TRP A 704 25.39 -4.05 -26.65
CA TRP A 704 24.00 -3.61 -26.68
C TRP A 704 23.59 -3.11 -28.07
N ASP A 705 24.46 -2.40 -28.78
CA ASP A 705 24.25 -1.96 -30.18
C ASP A 705 24.03 -3.13 -31.17
N ILE A 706 24.38 -4.37 -30.78
CA ILE A 706 24.09 -5.60 -31.54
C ILE A 706 22.70 -6.17 -31.20
N MET A 707 22.17 -5.86 -30.02
CA MET A 707 20.93 -6.42 -29.46
C MET A 707 19.71 -5.48 -29.59
N THR A 708 19.92 -4.18 -29.84
CA THR A 708 18.88 -3.14 -29.93
C THR A 708 18.80 -2.51 -31.31
#